data_AF-A0A1G5W0U1-F1
#
_entry.id   AF-A0A1G5W0U1-F1
#
_cell.length_a   1.000
_cell.length_b   1.000
_cell.length_c   1.000
_cell.angle_alpha   90.00
_cell.angle_beta   90.00
_cell.angle_gamma   90.00
#
_symmetry.space_group_name_H-M   'P 1'
#
loop_
_entity.id
_entity.type
_entity.pdbx_description
1 polymer ?
#
loop_
_entity_poly.entity_id
_entity_poly.type
_entity_poly.pdbx_seq_one_letter_code
_entity_poly.pdbx_strand_id
1 'polypeptide(L)'
;MPYRVFFGSLLLLLSFNAVARDPVPALSYTRDIQPIFTEKCVACHACYDSACQLNLGSGEGVARGASKLSVYDGERRQAAEPTRLFYDASGQRAWQRKGFYSVLDAQGSQAALMARMLELGHRTPLQPNAKLPEDIVLGLNRDNTCPVPGQFDEYAAAHPREGMPLAVTGLTDQQYQTLQRWLAAGAPIDQQALAPSAAEALQVVQWENLLNAPGARESLVGRWLFEHWFLAHIYFKDGEPGHFFQWVRSRTPTGQPIDLINTRRPNDDPGTRVYYRLWPVQGVIVHKTHITYGLSAAKMARIKSLFYSGKWQVTALPGYGPERRANPFSTFEAIPAQARYQFMLDNAEYFVRTFIRGPVCRGQIATDVIRDNFWALFQAPEHDLYITDPNYRGQATPLLAMPGQNDDVGSVLGLWLDYRDKRNEYEALRRDNYAELPAPSWSTLWAGNDNALLSIFRHFDSASVTKGLIGEVPQTMWLFDFPLLERTYYQLAVNFDVFGNVSHQAQTRLYFDLIRNGAEQNFLRLMPADSREGYLDDWYQAGGKFKMWLDYEAIDNDKPTALKLDERDPKGDFARQLLARYGELNAHPDPINRCDGAYCSRPNIDPTLQNAEQALSRLVSRPAAGLKVIDQLPEATLLRIETASGHREVYSLLRNRAHSNVAFLLGEETRYQPGLDTLTVYPGVLSSYPNFMFNIPAGQVPAFVEAMERAQDEPAFERIVERWGIRRSHPQFWYYFHDLSQYIQETEPVESGVLDMNRYQNL
;
A
#
# COMPACT_ATOMS: atom_id res chain seq x y z
N MET A 1 -4.46 -15.80 -88.36
CA MET A 1 -3.57 -15.06 -87.44
C MET A 1 -4.28 -14.87 -86.10
N PRO A 2 -4.09 -15.81 -85.15
CA PRO A 2 -4.85 -15.88 -83.90
C PRO A 2 -3.98 -15.41 -82.72
N TYR A 3 -3.70 -14.11 -82.62
CA TYR A 3 -2.89 -13.58 -81.51
C TYR A 3 -3.49 -12.36 -80.80
N ARG A 4 -4.66 -11.85 -81.22
CA ARG A 4 -5.27 -10.67 -80.59
C ARG A 4 -6.41 -10.95 -79.63
N VAL A 5 -7.03 -12.14 -79.69
CA VAL A 5 -8.15 -12.48 -78.79
C VAL A 5 -7.66 -13.11 -77.48
N PHE A 6 -6.51 -13.79 -77.49
CA PHE A 6 -5.97 -14.42 -76.27
C PHE A 6 -5.34 -13.43 -75.27
N PHE A 7 -4.83 -12.27 -75.72
CA PHE A 7 -4.24 -11.28 -74.82
C PHE A 7 -5.28 -10.41 -74.09
N GLY A 8 -6.47 -10.21 -74.67
CA GLY A 8 -7.54 -9.46 -74.01
C GLY A 8 -8.18 -10.22 -72.84
N SER A 9 -8.35 -11.54 -72.99
CA SER A 9 -8.94 -12.40 -71.95
C SER A 9 -8.00 -12.67 -70.78
N LEU A 10 -6.67 -12.66 -71.00
CA LEU A 10 -5.69 -12.86 -69.93
C LEU A 10 -5.53 -11.61 -69.03
N LEU A 11 -5.68 -10.40 -69.58
CA LEU A 11 -5.64 -9.15 -68.81
C LEU A 11 -6.93 -8.91 -68.01
N LEU A 12 -8.09 -9.37 -68.51
CA LEU A 12 -9.35 -9.34 -67.75
C LEU A 12 -9.38 -10.38 -66.61
N LEU A 13 -8.77 -11.56 -66.77
CA LEU A 13 -8.69 -12.57 -65.71
C LEU A 13 -7.62 -12.27 -64.63
N LEU A 14 -6.61 -11.44 -64.94
CA LEU A 14 -5.66 -10.93 -63.95
C LEU A 14 -6.19 -9.73 -63.16
N SER A 15 -7.30 -9.11 -63.59
CA SER A 15 -7.94 -7.98 -62.89
C SER A 15 -8.90 -8.42 -61.77
N PHE A 16 -9.34 -9.68 -61.77
CA PHE A 16 -10.30 -10.22 -60.78
C PHE A 16 -9.66 -11.00 -59.62
N ASN A 17 -8.32 -11.12 -59.57
CA ASN A 17 -7.60 -11.67 -58.42
C ASN A 17 -6.92 -10.60 -57.56
N ALA A 18 -7.30 -9.33 -57.70
CA ALA A 18 -7.20 -8.40 -56.59
C ALA A 18 -8.30 -8.77 -55.59
N VAL A 19 -8.07 -9.84 -54.83
CA VAL A 19 -8.73 -10.00 -53.53
C VAL A 19 -8.43 -8.69 -52.82
N ALA A 20 -9.43 -7.82 -52.69
CA ALA A 20 -9.39 -6.74 -51.74
C ALA A 20 -9.09 -7.43 -50.41
N ARG A 21 -7.83 -7.35 -49.96
CA ARG A 21 -7.52 -7.63 -48.57
C ARG A 21 -8.41 -6.66 -47.83
N ASP A 22 -9.45 -7.17 -47.18
CA ASP A 22 -10.21 -6.39 -46.23
C ASP A 22 -9.20 -5.61 -45.40
N PRO A 23 -9.34 -4.27 -45.30
CA PRO A 23 -8.37 -3.47 -44.56
C PRO A 23 -8.28 -4.11 -43.17
N VAL A 24 -7.07 -4.55 -42.81
CA VAL A 24 -6.81 -5.10 -41.47
C VAL A 24 -7.38 -4.08 -40.49
N PRO A 25 -8.34 -4.47 -39.63
CA PRO A 25 -8.98 -3.52 -38.73
C PRO A 25 -7.91 -2.73 -37.97
N ALA A 26 -8.07 -1.40 -37.93
CA ALA A 26 -7.14 -0.56 -37.20
C ALA A 26 -7.10 -1.00 -35.72
N LEU A 27 -5.88 -1.17 -35.21
CA LEU A 27 -5.66 -1.55 -33.81
C LEU A 27 -6.12 -0.41 -32.90
N SER A 28 -6.90 -0.76 -31.89
CA SER A 28 -7.38 0.14 -30.85
C SER A 28 -6.47 0.04 -29.63
N TYR A 29 -6.04 1.17 -29.07
CA TYR A 29 -5.26 1.16 -27.84
C TYR A 29 -6.07 0.52 -26.70
N THR A 30 -7.31 0.95 -26.53
CA THR A 30 -8.15 0.53 -25.41
C THR A 30 -8.53 -0.96 -25.50
N ARG A 31 -8.85 -1.45 -26.70
CA ARG A 31 -9.30 -2.83 -26.90
C ARG A 31 -8.16 -3.84 -27.09
N ASP A 32 -7.11 -3.46 -27.83
CA ASP A 32 -6.11 -4.44 -28.29
C ASP A 32 -4.75 -4.28 -27.59
N ILE A 33 -4.43 -3.10 -27.04
CA ILE A 33 -3.09 -2.78 -26.50
C ILE A 33 -3.08 -2.70 -24.97
N GLN A 34 -4.01 -1.96 -24.37
CA GLN A 34 -4.13 -1.82 -22.92
C GLN A 34 -4.26 -3.19 -22.23
N PRO A 35 -5.03 -4.19 -22.75
CA PRO A 35 -5.07 -5.51 -22.13
C PRO A 35 -3.70 -6.21 -22.11
N ILE A 36 -2.91 -6.09 -23.19
CA ILE A 36 -1.55 -6.64 -23.24
C ILE A 36 -0.65 -5.93 -22.22
N PHE A 37 -0.73 -4.60 -22.13
CA PHE A 37 0.03 -3.85 -21.12
C PHE A 37 -0.39 -4.20 -19.69
N THR A 38 -1.69 -4.33 -19.43
CA THR A 38 -2.21 -4.75 -18.13
C THR A 38 -1.67 -6.12 -17.75
N GLU A 39 -1.70 -7.07 -18.68
CA GLU A 39 -1.24 -8.44 -18.42
C GLU A 39 0.28 -8.54 -18.30
N LYS A 40 1.07 -7.78 -19.05
CA LYS A 40 2.52 -8.05 -19.20
C LYS A 40 3.43 -6.96 -18.65
N CYS A 41 2.89 -5.77 -18.38
CA CYS A 41 3.72 -4.59 -18.13
C CYS A 41 3.29 -3.77 -16.92
N VAL A 42 1.99 -3.62 -16.64
CA VAL A 42 1.47 -2.79 -15.53
C VAL A 42 1.97 -3.26 -14.17
N ALA A 43 2.18 -4.56 -13.98
CA ALA A 43 2.76 -5.14 -12.77
C ALA A 43 4.16 -4.59 -12.43
N CYS A 44 4.88 -4.02 -13.40
CA CYS A 44 6.16 -3.32 -13.20
C CYS A 44 6.08 -1.81 -13.47
N HIS A 45 5.22 -1.39 -14.40
CA HIS A 45 5.14 -0.05 -14.96
C HIS A 45 3.88 0.69 -14.48
N ALA A 46 3.72 0.83 -13.17
CA ALA A 46 2.64 1.60 -12.56
C ALA A 46 3.07 2.38 -11.30
N CYS A 47 2.36 3.48 -11.05
CA CYS A 47 2.57 4.41 -9.94
C CYS A 47 4.02 4.93 -9.85
N TYR A 48 4.45 5.38 -8.67
CA TYR A 48 5.78 5.96 -8.46
C TYR A 48 6.92 4.94 -8.45
N ASP A 49 6.64 3.63 -8.34
CA ASP A 49 7.68 2.60 -8.46
C ASP A 49 8.02 2.23 -9.90
N SER A 50 7.27 2.77 -10.87
CA SER A 50 7.56 2.48 -12.28
C SER A 50 8.99 2.87 -12.64
N ALA A 51 9.77 1.90 -13.13
CA ALA A 51 11.11 2.16 -13.61
C ALA A 51 11.08 3.27 -14.67
N CYS A 52 12.00 4.24 -14.54
CA CYS A 52 12.06 5.42 -15.41
C CYS A 52 10.77 6.26 -15.45
N GLN A 53 9.92 6.18 -14.41
CA GLN A 53 8.57 6.76 -14.38
C GLN A 53 7.67 6.35 -15.56
N LEU A 54 8.01 5.28 -16.29
CA LEU A 54 7.21 4.83 -17.43
C LEU A 54 5.96 4.12 -16.89
N ASN A 55 4.80 4.77 -17.00
CA ASN A 55 3.54 4.23 -16.53
C ASN A 55 2.70 3.74 -17.72
N LEU A 56 2.35 2.46 -17.73
CA LEU A 56 1.63 1.80 -18.83
C LEU A 56 0.17 1.47 -18.47
N GLY A 57 -0.32 1.97 -17.34
CA GLY A 57 -1.69 1.76 -16.86
C GLY A 57 -2.75 2.64 -17.54
N SER A 58 -2.35 3.56 -18.42
CA SER A 58 -3.27 4.42 -19.17
C SER A 58 -2.62 4.99 -20.41
N GLY A 59 -3.42 5.40 -21.38
CA GLY A 59 -2.97 6.09 -22.59
C GLY A 59 -2.22 7.39 -22.31
N GLU A 60 -2.63 8.18 -21.32
CA GLU A 60 -1.86 9.36 -20.92
C GLU A 60 -0.48 8.97 -20.36
N GLY A 61 -0.41 7.90 -19.56
CA GLY A 61 0.86 7.40 -19.02
C GLY A 61 1.81 6.94 -20.12
N VAL A 62 1.29 6.22 -21.10
CA VAL A 62 2.05 5.73 -22.26
C VAL A 62 2.51 6.90 -23.14
N ALA A 63 1.63 7.88 -23.40
CA ALA A 63 1.94 9.08 -24.18
C ALA A 63 2.93 10.02 -23.47
N ARG A 64 2.91 10.08 -22.14
CA ARG A 64 3.89 10.84 -21.33
C ARG A 64 5.31 10.32 -21.58
N GLY A 65 5.47 9.00 -21.72
CA GLY A 65 6.75 8.36 -21.94
C GLY A 65 7.56 8.18 -20.66
N ALA A 66 8.89 8.18 -20.78
CA ALA A 66 9.82 7.89 -19.69
C ALA A 66 10.61 9.13 -19.24
N SER A 67 11.18 9.07 -18.06
CA SER A 67 12.04 10.08 -17.46
C SER A 67 13.22 9.42 -16.75
N LYS A 68 14.37 10.11 -16.74
CA LYS A 68 15.55 9.69 -15.96
C LYS A 68 15.43 10.06 -14.47
N LEU A 69 14.48 10.90 -14.10
CA LEU A 69 14.30 11.34 -12.72
C LEU A 69 13.64 10.24 -11.90
N SER A 70 14.18 9.93 -10.72
CA SER A 70 13.50 9.08 -9.75
C SER A 70 12.49 9.90 -8.94
N VAL A 71 11.30 9.33 -8.69
CA VAL A 71 10.33 9.93 -7.74
C VAL A 71 10.82 9.72 -6.31
N TYR A 72 11.11 8.47 -5.95
CA TYR A 72 11.72 8.11 -4.68
C TYR A 72 13.23 8.30 -4.73
N ASP A 73 13.69 9.42 -4.19
CA ASP A 73 15.10 9.81 -4.11
C ASP A 73 15.39 10.31 -2.70
N GLY A 74 16.01 9.44 -1.88
CA GLY A 74 16.33 9.74 -0.50
C GLY A 74 17.50 10.70 -0.32
N GLU A 75 18.27 10.98 -1.37
CA GLU A 75 19.46 11.83 -1.32
C GLU A 75 19.20 13.26 -1.81
N ARG A 76 17.98 13.53 -2.28
CA ARG A 76 17.62 14.80 -2.91
C ARG A 76 17.76 15.97 -1.94
N ARG A 77 18.57 16.96 -2.31
CA ARG A 77 18.81 18.18 -1.49
C ARG A 77 17.70 19.21 -1.59
N GLN A 78 17.05 19.30 -2.75
CA GLN A 78 15.96 20.24 -3.02
C GLN A 78 14.69 19.47 -3.40
N ALA A 79 13.53 20.03 -3.11
CA ALA A 79 12.27 19.43 -3.54
C ALA A 79 12.22 19.31 -5.08
N ALA A 80 11.67 18.20 -5.57
CA ALA A 80 11.40 18.02 -6.99
C ALA A 80 10.05 18.61 -7.40
N GLU A 81 9.95 19.02 -8.66
CA GLU A 81 8.66 19.37 -9.28
C GLU A 81 7.77 18.12 -9.37
N PRO A 82 6.50 18.18 -8.93
CA PRO A 82 5.57 17.06 -9.06
C PRO A 82 5.34 16.62 -10.51
N THR A 83 5.23 15.30 -10.70
CA THR A 83 5.04 14.60 -11.99
C THR A 83 3.87 13.58 -11.96
N ARG A 84 2.86 13.86 -11.15
CA ARG A 84 1.65 13.05 -10.99
C ARG A 84 0.83 13.06 -12.28
N LEU A 85 0.59 11.87 -12.81
CA LEU A 85 -0.19 11.67 -14.03
C LEU A 85 -1.60 12.24 -13.85
N PHE A 86 -2.17 12.88 -14.89
CA PHE A 86 -3.46 13.60 -14.85
C PHE A 86 -3.51 14.91 -14.02
N TYR A 87 -2.53 15.17 -13.14
CA TYR A 87 -2.53 16.36 -12.27
C TYR A 87 -1.55 17.44 -12.73
N ASP A 88 -0.31 17.08 -13.04
CA ASP A 88 0.79 18.05 -13.11
C ASP A 88 1.11 18.51 -14.54
N ALA A 89 0.60 17.80 -15.56
CA ALA A 89 0.66 18.19 -16.96
C ALA A 89 -0.37 17.39 -17.77
N SER A 90 -0.78 17.91 -18.93
CA SER A 90 -1.66 17.20 -19.86
C SER A 90 -1.12 17.30 -21.29
N GLY A 91 -1.12 16.16 -21.98
CA GLY A 91 -0.59 16.02 -23.33
C GLY A 91 0.94 15.88 -23.39
N GLN A 92 1.40 15.17 -24.42
CA GLN A 92 2.81 14.80 -24.62
C GLN A 92 3.78 15.99 -24.54
N ARG A 93 3.46 17.12 -25.19
CA ARG A 93 4.33 18.32 -25.19
C ARG A 93 4.51 18.94 -23.81
N ALA A 94 3.49 18.89 -22.94
CA ALA A 94 3.60 19.41 -21.59
C ALA A 94 4.54 18.54 -20.74
N TRP A 95 4.43 17.23 -20.88
CA TRP A 95 5.34 16.28 -20.24
C TRP A 95 6.78 16.39 -20.73
N GLN A 96 7.00 16.62 -22.03
CA GLN A 96 8.34 16.87 -22.57
C GLN A 96 9.02 18.10 -21.96
N ARG A 97 8.26 19.17 -21.68
CA ARG A 97 8.80 20.34 -20.96
C ARG A 97 9.20 20.04 -19.51
N LYS A 98 8.65 18.98 -18.92
CA LYS A 98 9.04 18.43 -17.60
C LYS A 98 10.16 17.38 -17.70
N GLY A 99 10.81 17.23 -18.87
CA GLY A 99 11.95 16.34 -19.05
C GLY A 99 11.63 14.89 -19.42
N PHE A 100 10.36 14.59 -19.73
CA PHE A 100 9.99 13.28 -20.26
C PHE A 100 10.33 13.15 -21.75
N TYR A 101 10.61 11.93 -22.20
CA TYR A 101 10.87 11.62 -23.61
C TYR A 101 9.93 10.50 -24.11
N SER A 102 9.53 10.60 -25.39
CA SER A 102 8.62 9.62 -25.98
C SER A 102 9.29 8.26 -26.08
N VAL A 103 8.52 7.22 -25.75
CA VAL A 103 8.87 5.82 -26.00
C VAL A 103 8.17 5.27 -27.24
N LEU A 104 7.24 6.03 -27.82
CA LEU A 104 6.37 5.64 -28.93
C LEU A 104 6.83 6.21 -30.28
N ASP A 105 7.55 7.33 -30.27
CA ASP A 105 7.88 8.04 -31.50
C ASP A 105 9.09 7.39 -32.17
N ALA A 106 8.99 7.14 -33.47
CA ALA A 106 10.14 6.82 -34.31
C ALA A 106 11.01 8.07 -34.53
N GLN A 107 12.34 7.91 -34.53
CA GLN A 107 13.28 9.00 -34.78
C GLN A 107 14.05 8.77 -36.07
N GLY A 108 13.67 9.51 -37.13
CA GLY A 108 14.26 9.33 -38.46
C GLY A 108 14.00 7.92 -38.99
N SER A 109 15.06 7.16 -39.25
CA SER A 109 14.97 5.75 -39.66
C SER A 109 14.92 4.75 -38.50
N GLN A 110 14.99 5.21 -37.24
CA GLN A 110 14.96 4.34 -36.07
C GLN A 110 13.53 4.11 -35.58
N ALA A 111 13.19 2.85 -35.31
CA ALA A 111 11.92 2.47 -34.69
C ALA A 111 11.79 3.06 -33.28
N ALA A 112 10.56 3.12 -32.78
CA ALA A 112 10.23 3.57 -31.43
C ALA A 112 11.05 2.82 -30.36
N LEU A 113 11.44 3.51 -29.29
CA LEU A 113 12.21 2.91 -28.19
C LEU A 113 11.49 1.69 -27.60
N MET A 114 10.17 1.76 -27.42
CA MET A 114 9.37 0.63 -26.94
C MET A 114 9.46 -0.56 -27.89
N ALA A 115 9.38 -0.35 -29.22
CA ALA A 115 9.48 -1.42 -30.21
C ALA A 115 10.81 -2.17 -30.11
N ARG A 116 11.91 -1.41 -29.92
CA ARG A 116 13.27 -1.95 -29.80
C ARG A 116 13.49 -2.69 -28.48
N MET A 117 12.96 -2.19 -27.36
CA MET A 117 13.00 -2.88 -26.07
C MET A 117 12.20 -4.20 -26.09
N LEU A 118 11.05 -4.21 -26.75
CA LEU A 118 10.24 -5.42 -26.94
C LEU A 118 10.94 -6.43 -27.85
N GLU A 119 11.58 -5.97 -28.92
CA GLU A 119 12.36 -6.83 -29.82
C GLU A 119 13.56 -7.47 -29.10
N LEU A 120 14.27 -6.70 -28.26
CA LEU A 120 15.36 -7.20 -27.42
C LEU A 120 14.88 -8.31 -26.47
N GLY A 121 13.73 -8.12 -25.82
CA GLY A 121 13.17 -9.11 -24.91
C GLY A 121 12.71 -10.37 -25.64
N HIS A 122 12.10 -10.20 -26.81
CA HIS A 122 11.59 -11.30 -27.61
C HIS A 122 12.70 -12.17 -28.24
N ARG A 123 13.84 -11.58 -28.61
CA ARG A 123 14.98 -12.31 -29.18
C ARG A 123 15.80 -13.10 -28.16
N THR A 124 15.59 -12.86 -26.88
CA THR A 124 16.39 -13.44 -25.80
C THR A 124 15.48 -14.16 -24.78
N PRO A 125 14.79 -15.24 -25.18
CA PRO A 125 13.89 -15.95 -24.28
C PRO A 125 14.64 -16.59 -23.11
N LEU A 126 13.97 -16.63 -21.96
CA LEU A 126 14.48 -17.30 -20.76
C LEU A 126 14.37 -18.82 -20.88
N GLN A 127 15.25 -19.53 -20.18
CA GLN A 127 15.11 -20.97 -19.99
C GLN A 127 13.84 -21.27 -19.19
N PRO A 128 12.90 -22.09 -19.71
CA PRO A 128 11.62 -22.35 -19.05
C PRO A 128 11.75 -22.83 -17.60
N ASN A 129 11.11 -22.11 -16.69
CA ASN A 129 11.06 -22.37 -15.25
C ASN A 129 12.43 -22.64 -14.58
N ALA A 130 13.51 -22.07 -15.10
CA ALA A 130 14.84 -22.14 -14.50
C ALA A 130 15.16 -20.84 -13.73
N LYS A 131 16.09 -20.92 -12.77
CA LYS A 131 16.66 -19.73 -12.12
C LYS A 131 17.26 -18.80 -13.17
N LEU A 132 17.02 -17.51 -13.02
CA LEU A 132 17.59 -16.50 -13.91
C LEU A 132 19.11 -16.43 -13.70
N PRO A 133 19.87 -16.10 -14.76
CA PRO A 133 21.30 -15.82 -14.66
C PRO A 133 21.65 -14.74 -13.63
N GLU A 134 22.78 -14.90 -12.93
CA GLU A 134 23.24 -14.00 -11.86
C GLU A 134 23.56 -12.56 -12.33
N ASP A 135 23.85 -12.36 -13.61
CA ASP A 135 24.13 -11.04 -14.19
C ASP A 135 22.87 -10.18 -14.36
N ILE A 136 21.67 -10.77 -14.23
CA ILE A 136 20.41 -10.02 -14.27
C ILE A 136 20.07 -9.56 -12.84
N VAL A 137 20.37 -8.30 -12.54
CA VAL A 137 20.03 -7.69 -11.25
C VAL A 137 18.55 -7.33 -11.19
N LEU A 138 17.87 -7.73 -10.10
CA LEU A 138 16.45 -7.47 -9.84
C LEU A 138 16.25 -6.70 -8.52
N GLY A 139 14.99 -6.31 -8.25
CA GLY A 139 14.60 -5.69 -7.00
C GLY A 139 14.81 -4.17 -6.95
N LEU A 140 14.54 -3.58 -5.78
CA LEU A 140 14.59 -2.13 -5.59
C LEU A 140 15.99 -1.53 -5.65
N ASN A 141 17.02 -2.34 -5.39
CA ASN A 141 18.43 -1.91 -5.42
C ASN A 141 19.02 -1.96 -6.83
N ARG A 142 18.24 -2.37 -7.83
CA ARG A 142 18.66 -2.30 -9.23
C ARG A 142 18.76 -0.84 -9.67
N ASP A 143 19.94 -0.45 -10.10
CA ASP A 143 20.13 0.83 -10.81
C ASP A 143 19.40 0.79 -12.15
N ASN A 144 18.31 1.55 -12.25
CA ASN A 144 17.52 1.59 -13.47
C ASN A 144 18.22 2.43 -14.54
N THR A 145 18.73 1.78 -15.58
CA THR A 145 19.22 2.46 -16.79
C THR A 145 18.03 2.89 -17.66
N CYS A 146 17.85 4.20 -17.84
CA CYS A 146 16.75 4.78 -18.60
C CYS A 146 17.26 5.34 -19.94
N PRO A 147 17.50 4.51 -20.97
CA PRO A 147 18.03 4.99 -22.25
C PRO A 147 17.02 5.89 -22.94
N VAL A 148 17.49 6.97 -23.54
CA VAL A 148 16.73 7.74 -24.54
C VAL A 148 16.85 7.05 -25.90
N PRO A 149 16.00 7.35 -26.90
CA PRO A 149 16.02 6.64 -28.20
C PRO A 149 17.41 6.53 -28.86
N GLY A 150 18.21 7.61 -28.81
CA GLY A 150 19.57 7.62 -29.36
C GLY A 150 20.62 6.84 -28.56
N GLN A 151 20.31 6.38 -27.34
CA GLN A 151 21.22 5.61 -26.46
C GLN A 151 20.92 4.11 -26.47
N PHE A 152 19.90 3.66 -27.21
CA PHE A 152 19.46 2.27 -27.15
C PHE A 152 20.53 1.27 -27.61
N ASP A 153 21.29 1.55 -28.67
CA ASP A 153 22.25 0.57 -29.20
C ASP A 153 23.39 0.27 -28.21
N GLU A 154 23.84 1.30 -27.48
CA GLU A 154 24.79 1.15 -26.38
C GLU A 154 24.18 0.34 -25.23
N TYR A 155 22.93 0.64 -24.86
CA TYR A 155 22.20 -0.10 -23.84
C TYR A 155 22.05 -1.59 -24.20
N ALA A 156 21.60 -1.90 -25.42
CA ALA A 156 21.39 -3.27 -25.87
C ALA A 156 22.69 -4.08 -25.97
N ALA A 157 23.81 -3.42 -26.29
CA ALA A 157 25.13 -4.04 -26.28
C ALA A 157 25.62 -4.36 -24.85
N ALA A 158 25.38 -3.45 -23.90
CA ALA A 158 25.76 -3.63 -22.49
C ALA A 158 24.82 -4.61 -21.75
N HIS A 159 23.54 -4.64 -22.12
CA HIS A 159 22.48 -5.40 -21.44
C HIS A 159 21.68 -6.29 -22.42
N PRO A 160 22.31 -7.25 -23.10
CA PRO A 160 21.68 -8.02 -24.19
C PRO A 160 20.49 -8.91 -23.75
N ARG A 161 20.32 -9.12 -22.45
CA ARG A 161 19.25 -9.91 -21.83
C ARG A 161 18.21 -9.09 -21.07
N GLU A 162 18.31 -7.77 -21.07
CA GLU A 162 17.43 -6.87 -20.32
C GLU A 162 16.37 -6.17 -21.19
N GLY A 163 15.84 -6.88 -22.19
CA GLY A 163 14.68 -6.41 -22.93
C GLY A 163 13.38 -6.49 -22.12
N MET A 164 12.27 -6.00 -22.68
CA MET A 164 10.97 -5.96 -22.00
C MET A 164 10.01 -7.07 -22.49
N PRO A 165 9.20 -7.70 -21.61
CA PRO A 165 9.21 -7.58 -20.14
C PRO A 165 10.51 -8.10 -19.51
N LEU A 166 11.04 -7.34 -18.54
CA LEU A 166 12.36 -7.62 -17.96
C LEU A 166 12.36 -8.92 -17.13
N ALA A 167 13.19 -9.87 -17.56
CA ALA A 167 13.55 -11.06 -16.80
C ALA A 167 12.35 -11.85 -16.27
N VAL A 168 11.32 -11.97 -17.11
CA VAL A 168 10.11 -12.76 -16.85
C VAL A 168 9.64 -13.35 -18.19
N THR A 169 8.83 -14.40 -18.15
CA THR A 169 8.21 -14.97 -19.34
C THR A 169 7.59 -13.87 -20.20
N GLY A 170 8.05 -13.80 -21.45
CA GLY A 170 7.77 -12.68 -22.34
C GLY A 170 6.35 -12.66 -22.91
N LEU A 171 6.18 -11.81 -23.91
CA LEU A 171 4.97 -11.75 -24.73
C LEU A 171 4.82 -13.02 -25.56
N THR A 172 3.58 -13.46 -25.78
CA THR A 172 3.31 -14.44 -26.85
C THR A 172 3.61 -13.81 -28.22
N ASP A 173 3.88 -14.63 -29.24
CA ASP A 173 4.13 -14.14 -30.60
C ASP A 173 2.98 -13.24 -31.10
N GLN A 174 1.73 -13.60 -30.79
CA GLN A 174 0.57 -12.80 -31.15
C GLN A 174 0.55 -11.45 -30.44
N GLN A 175 0.84 -11.42 -29.14
CA GLN A 175 0.91 -10.18 -28.36
C GLN A 175 2.04 -9.27 -28.87
N TYR A 176 3.23 -9.85 -29.08
CA TYR A 176 4.39 -9.15 -29.65
C TYR A 176 4.06 -8.53 -31.01
N GLN A 177 3.52 -9.31 -31.96
CA GLN A 177 3.16 -8.82 -33.28
C GLN A 177 2.05 -7.75 -33.24
N THR A 178 1.13 -7.84 -32.29
CA THR A 178 0.09 -6.82 -32.08
C THR A 178 0.70 -5.49 -31.65
N LEU A 179 1.60 -5.50 -30.66
CA LEU A 179 2.30 -4.30 -30.22
C LEU A 179 3.20 -3.71 -31.31
N GLN A 180 3.95 -4.54 -32.04
CA GLN A 180 4.82 -4.08 -33.13
C GLN A 180 4.02 -3.39 -34.25
N ARG A 181 2.88 -3.96 -34.67
CA ARG A 181 2.01 -3.32 -35.67
C ARG A 181 1.42 -2.01 -35.18
N TRP A 182 1.01 -1.94 -33.92
CA TRP A 182 0.49 -0.72 -33.32
C TRP A 182 1.55 0.39 -33.26
N LEU A 183 2.78 0.06 -32.82
CA LEU A 183 3.91 0.98 -32.80
C LEU A 183 4.29 1.44 -34.21
N ALA A 184 4.34 0.53 -35.19
CA ALA A 184 4.61 0.86 -36.59
C ALA A 184 3.54 1.77 -37.23
N ALA A 185 2.29 1.70 -36.74
CA ALA A 185 1.21 2.59 -37.14
C ALA A 185 1.24 3.95 -36.43
N GLY A 186 2.30 4.27 -35.68
CA GLY A 186 2.44 5.52 -34.94
C GLY A 186 1.77 5.51 -33.56
N ALA A 187 1.45 4.33 -33.04
CA ALA A 187 0.91 4.12 -31.70
C ALA A 187 -0.34 4.98 -31.37
N PRO A 188 -1.40 4.96 -32.20
CA PRO A 188 -2.60 5.77 -31.94
C PRO A 188 -3.25 5.37 -30.61
N ILE A 189 -3.65 6.37 -29.83
CA ILE A 189 -4.30 6.20 -28.51
C ILE A 189 -5.73 6.71 -28.61
N ASP A 190 -6.69 5.79 -28.51
CA ASP A 190 -8.13 6.03 -28.59
C ASP A 190 -8.83 5.98 -27.22
N GLN A 191 -8.06 6.12 -26.13
CA GLN A 191 -8.60 6.08 -24.77
C GLN A 191 -9.52 7.26 -24.51
N GLN A 192 -10.72 6.97 -24.03
CA GLN A 192 -11.67 7.96 -23.53
C GLN A 192 -11.59 8.01 -22.00
N ALA A 193 -11.76 9.21 -21.44
CA ALA A 193 -11.83 9.38 -20.00
C ALA A 193 -13.04 8.64 -19.44
N LEU A 194 -12.85 7.93 -18.33
CA LEU A 194 -13.94 7.28 -17.61
C LEU A 194 -14.93 8.35 -17.12
N ALA A 195 -16.22 8.12 -17.39
CA ALA A 195 -17.31 8.99 -16.94
C ALA A 195 -18.20 8.22 -15.94
N PRO A 196 -18.78 8.90 -14.93
CA PRO A 196 -19.74 8.28 -14.03
C PRO A 196 -20.98 7.80 -14.78
N SER A 197 -21.57 6.68 -14.36
CA SER A 197 -22.91 6.28 -14.81
C SER A 197 -23.97 7.28 -14.32
N ALA A 198 -25.20 7.20 -14.85
CA ALA A 198 -26.27 8.11 -14.41
C ALA A 198 -26.57 7.99 -12.90
N ALA A 199 -26.49 6.78 -12.34
CA ALA A 199 -26.69 6.54 -10.91
C ALA A 199 -25.52 7.10 -10.08
N GLU A 200 -24.29 6.91 -10.54
CA GLU A 200 -23.10 7.47 -9.89
C GLU A 200 -23.08 8.99 -9.96
N ALA A 201 -23.48 9.59 -11.08
CA ALA A 201 -23.54 11.05 -11.24
C ALA A 201 -24.49 11.71 -10.22
N LEU A 202 -25.61 11.06 -9.90
CA LEU A 202 -26.52 11.54 -8.84
C LEU A 202 -25.85 11.48 -7.47
N GLN A 203 -25.13 10.39 -7.17
CA GLN A 203 -24.40 10.26 -5.89
C GLN A 203 -23.25 11.27 -5.79
N VAL A 204 -22.49 11.47 -6.88
CA VAL A 204 -21.46 12.51 -6.98
C VAL A 204 -22.04 13.87 -6.60
N VAL A 205 -23.16 14.27 -7.19
CA VAL A 205 -23.82 15.55 -6.87
C VAL A 205 -24.21 15.64 -5.39
N GLN A 206 -24.76 14.57 -4.80
CA GLN A 206 -25.16 14.57 -3.39
C GLN A 206 -23.96 14.77 -2.45
N TRP A 207 -22.84 14.10 -2.72
CA TRP A 207 -21.63 14.22 -1.92
C TRP A 207 -20.89 15.53 -2.13
N GLU A 208 -20.77 16.00 -3.37
CA GLU A 208 -20.21 17.32 -3.65
C GLU A 208 -21.04 18.43 -3.00
N ASN A 209 -22.37 18.33 -2.99
CA ASN A 209 -23.23 19.30 -2.30
C ASN A 209 -23.02 19.31 -0.79
N LEU A 210 -22.68 18.18 -0.16
CA LEU A 210 -22.35 18.12 1.26
C LEU A 210 -21.03 18.85 1.55
N LEU A 211 -19.96 18.55 0.79
CA LEU A 211 -18.63 19.11 1.04
C LEU A 211 -18.52 20.59 0.63
N ASN A 212 -19.36 21.03 -0.31
CA ASN A 212 -19.41 22.42 -0.78
C ASN A 212 -20.58 23.22 -0.22
N ALA A 213 -21.25 22.72 0.84
CA ALA A 213 -22.32 23.45 1.49
C ALA A 213 -21.80 24.82 2.00
N PRO A 214 -22.58 25.91 1.83
CA PRO A 214 -22.15 27.23 2.24
C PRO A 214 -22.17 27.37 3.76
N GLY A 215 -21.15 28.04 4.31
CA GLY A 215 -21.05 28.35 5.74
C GLY A 215 -19.66 28.05 6.30
N ALA A 216 -19.26 28.74 7.37
CA ALA A 216 -17.94 28.56 7.97
C ALA A 216 -17.79 27.16 8.59
N ARG A 217 -18.86 26.64 9.21
CA ARG A 217 -18.90 25.29 9.77
C ARG A 217 -18.77 24.23 8.66
N GLU A 218 -19.56 24.37 7.62
CA GLU A 218 -19.61 23.48 6.46
C GLU A 218 -18.26 23.48 5.73
N SER A 219 -17.65 24.66 5.52
CA SER A 219 -16.35 24.79 4.88
C SER A 219 -15.21 24.16 5.71
N LEU A 220 -15.25 24.30 7.04
CA LEU A 220 -14.25 23.68 7.92
C LEU A 220 -14.35 22.16 7.90
N VAL A 221 -15.57 21.62 7.96
CA VAL A 221 -15.82 20.16 7.87
C VAL A 221 -15.44 19.63 6.48
N GLY A 222 -15.80 20.35 5.41
CA GLY A 222 -15.44 19.99 4.04
C GLY A 222 -13.92 19.91 3.84
N ARG A 223 -13.18 20.87 4.39
CA ARG A 223 -11.71 20.84 4.42
C ARG A 223 -11.17 19.63 5.18
N TRP A 224 -11.66 19.39 6.39
CA TRP A 224 -11.20 18.27 7.20
C TRP A 224 -11.48 16.91 6.53
N LEU A 225 -12.67 16.72 5.97
CA LEU A 225 -13.04 15.49 5.24
C LEU A 225 -12.19 15.30 3.98
N PHE A 226 -11.93 16.36 3.21
CA PHE A 226 -11.05 16.28 2.04
C PHE A 226 -9.62 15.87 2.43
N GLU A 227 -9.05 16.50 3.46
CA GLU A 227 -7.71 16.15 3.96
C GLU A 227 -7.65 14.69 4.45
N HIS A 228 -8.77 14.10 4.86
CA HIS A 228 -8.89 12.69 5.27
C HIS A 228 -9.29 11.71 4.17
N TRP A 229 -9.59 12.16 2.96
CA TRP A 229 -10.03 11.31 1.86
C TRP A 229 -9.22 11.46 0.57
N PHE A 230 -8.23 12.35 0.52
CA PHE A 230 -7.52 12.67 -0.72
C PHE A 230 -6.76 11.48 -1.36
N LEU A 231 -6.42 10.44 -0.57
CA LEU A 231 -5.83 9.19 -1.07
C LEU A 231 -6.84 8.07 -1.30
N ALA A 232 -8.12 8.28 -0.95
CA ALA A 232 -9.14 7.26 -1.11
C ALA A 232 -9.50 7.05 -2.58
N HIS A 233 -9.55 5.78 -2.97
CA HIS A 233 -10.36 5.31 -4.08
C HIS A 233 -11.80 5.14 -3.55
N ILE A 234 -12.58 6.19 -3.75
CA ILE A 234 -13.99 6.27 -3.38
C ILE A 234 -14.80 5.34 -4.29
N TYR A 235 -15.63 4.49 -3.71
CA TYR A 235 -16.66 3.78 -4.46
C TYR A 235 -18.02 4.05 -3.84
N PHE A 236 -19.05 3.99 -4.67
CA PHE A 236 -20.43 4.08 -4.21
C PHE A 236 -20.98 2.68 -3.98
N LYS A 237 -21.61 2.44 -2.82
CA LYS A 237 -22.21 1.13 -2.53
C LYS A 237 -23.24 0.68 -3.58
N ASP A 238 -23.95 1.66 -4.15
CA ASP A 238 -24.95 1.47 -5.21
C ASP A 238 -24.42 1.96 -6.58
N GLY A 239 -23.10 1.96 -6.78
CA GLY A 239 -22.41 2.37 -8.01
C GLY A 239 -22.05 1.21 -8.94
N GLU A 240 -21.33 1.50 -10.01
CA GLU A 240 -20.88 0.47 -10.94
C GLU A 240 -19.69 -0.31 -10.34
N PRO A 241 -19.68 -1.66 -10.38
CA PRO A 241 -18.53 -2.43 -9.94
C PRO A 241 -17.24 -2.05 -10.68
N GLY A 242 -16.16 -1.83 -9.94
CA GLY A 242 -14.86 -1.45 -10.49
C GLY A 242 -14.73 0.02 -10.88
N HIS A 243 -15.78 0.84 -10.76
CA HIS A 243 -15.66 2.29 -10.85
C HIS A 243 -15.22 2.88 -9.52
N PHE A 244 -14.13 3.64 -9.56
CA PHE A 244 -13.60 4.38 -8.41
C PHE A 244 -13.45 5.85 -8.74
N PHE A 245 -13.55 6.68 -7.70
CA PHE A 245 -13.44 8.13 -7.75
C PHE A 245 -12.39 8.59 -6.76
N GLN A 246 -11.86 9.79 -6.97
CA GLN A 246 -10.94 10.45 -6.07
C GLN A 246 -11.44 11.86 -5.79
N TRP A 247 -11.24 12.34 -4.58
CA TRP A 247 -11.54 13.74 -4.24
C TRP A 247 -10.44 14.65 -4.76
N VAL A 248 -10.83 15.70 -5.47
CA VAL A 248 -9.93 16.75 -5.95
C VAL A 248 -10.44 18.14 -5.56
N ARG A 249 -9.53 19.11 -5.55
CA ARG A 249 -9.87 20.53 -5.45
C ARG A 249 -9.99 21.12 -6.85
N SER A 250 -11.06 21.88 -7.08
CA SER A 250 -11.39 22.50 -8.36
C SER A 250 -11.66 24.00 -8.21
N ARG A 251 -11.34 24.79 -9.22
CA ARG A 251 -11.76 26.20 -9.33
C ARG A 251 -13.22 26.33 -9.76
N THR A 252 -13.77 25.29 -10.40
CA THR A 252 -15.15 25.24 -10.92
C THR A 252 -16.08 24.38 -10.04
N PRO A 253 -17.34 24.79 -9.86
CA PRO A 253 -18.33 24.09 -9.03
C PRO A 253 -18.92 22.85 -9.71
N THR A 254 -19.66 22.06 -8.93
CA THR A 254 -20.49 20.93 -9.39
C THR A 254 -21.30 21.26 -10.65
N GLY A 255 -21.33 20.33 -11.60
CA GLY A 255 -22.00 20.49 -12.89
C GLY A 255 -21.15 21.16 -13.98
N GLN A 256 -19.98 21.70 -13.66
CA GLN A 256 -19.01 22.19 -14.64
C GLN A 256 -17.81 21.22 -14.77
N PRO A 257 -17.10 21.22 -15.92
CA PRO A 257 -15.83 20.51 -16.08
C PRO A 257 -14.86 20.89 -14.95
N ILE A 258 -14.17 19.89 -14.39
CA ILE A 258 -13.22 20.10 -13.29
C ILE A 258 -12.03 20.92 -13.79
N ASP A 259 -11.76 22.04 -13.12
CA ASP A 259 -10.56 22.85 -13.31
C ASP A 259 -9.65 22.67 -12.09
N LEU A 260 -8.70 21.75 -12.22
CA LEU A 260 -7.94 21.18 -11.12
C LEU A 260 -7.02 22.21 -10.41
N ILE A 261 -7.00 22.12 -9.08
CA ILE A 261 -6.03 22.79 -8.21
C ILE A 261 -5.03 21.73 -7.72
N ASN A 262 -3.88 21.64 -8.38
CA ASN A 262 -2.87 20.58 -8.24
C ASN A 262 -1.73 20.96 -7.27
N THR A 263 -2.05 21.45 -6.09
CA THR A 263 -1.00 21.68 -5.07
C THR A 263 -0.25 20.41 -4.72
N ARG A 264 0.93 20.57 -4.12
CA ARG A 264 1.81 19.44 -3.78
C ARG A 264 1.23 18.57 -2.67
N ARG A 265 0.74 19.18 -1.59
CA ARG A 265 -0.01 18.53 -0.51
C ARG A 265 -1.49 18.93 -0.52
N PRO A 266 -2.39 18.07 0.00
CA PRO A 266 -3.83 18.38 0.07
C PRO A 266 -4.15 19.60 0.95
N ASN A 267 -3.31 19.90 1.94
CA ASN A 267 -3.47 21.01 2.87
C ASN A 267 -2.60 22.24 2.54
N ASP A 268 -1.96 22.27 1.36
CA ASP A 268 -1.31 23.48 0.87
C ASP A 268 -2.35 24.54 0.46
N ASP A 269 -1.95 25.81 0.52
CA ASP A 269 -2.77 26.95 0.12
C ASP A 269 -3.24 26.78 -1.33
N PRO A 270 -4.56 26.70 -1.58
CA PRO A 270 -5.08 26.60 -2.94
C PRO A 270 -4.89 27.89 -3.75
N GLY A 271 -4.61 29.04 -3.11
CA GLY A 271 -4.42 30.35 -3.74
C GLY A 271 -5.67 30.95 -4.38
N THR A 272 -6.80 30.25 -4.31
CA THR A 272 -8.09 30.63 -4.90
C THR A 272 -9.23 29.94 -4.16
N ARG A 273 -10.47 30.31 -4.48
CA ARG A 273 -11.66 29.60 -4.03
C ARG A 273 -11.63 28.15 -4.52
N VAL A 274 -11.97 27.23 -3.63
CA VAL A 274 -12.00 25.78 -3.88
C VAL A 274 -13.43 25.27 -3.92
N TYR A 275 -13.65 24.29 -4.80
CA TYR A 275 -14.74 23.33 -4.75
C TYR A 275 -14.17 21.92 -4.64
N TYR A 276 -14.68 21.11 -3.72
CA TYR A 276 -14.35 19.69 -3.62
C TYR A 276 -15.16 18.91 -4.65
N ARG A 277 -14.49 18.19 -5.54
CA ARG A 277 -15.11 17.48 -6.67
C ARG A 277 -14.70 16.02 -6.67
N LEU A 278 -15.60 15.13 -7.06
CA LEU A 278 -15.30 13.72 -7.27
C LEU A 278 -14.95 13.50 -8.74
N TRP A 279 -13.74 13.01 -8.97
CA TRP A 279 -13.22 12.73 -10.31
C TRP A 279 -13.01 11.24 -10.48
N PRO A 280 -13.51 10.59 -11.57
CA PRO A 280 -13.25 9.17 -11.78
C PRO A 280 -11.75 8.88 -11.87
N VAL A 281 -11.30 7.84 -11.17
CA VAL A 281 -9.94 7.32 -11.27
C VAL A 281 -9.74 6.77 -12.68
N GLN A 282 -8.69 7.25 -13.34
CA GLN A 282 -8.42 6.91 -14.75
C GLN A 282 -7.39 5.78 -14.84
N GLY A 283 -7.56 4.91 -15.84
CA GLY A 283 -6.62 3.82 -16.12
C GLY A 283 -6.84 2.58 -15.28
N VAL A 284 -5.87 1.68 -15.32
CA VAL A 284 -5.88 0.39 -14.63
C VAL A 284 -5.68 0.58 -13.13
N ILE A 285 -6.54 -0.03 -12.32
CA ILE A 285 -6.40 -0.07 -10.87
C ILE A 285 -5.27 -1.03 -10.49
N VAL A 286 -4.32 -0.55 -9.69
CA VAL A 286 -3.21 -1.33 -9.15
C VAL A 286 -3.32 -1.42 -7.63
N HIS A 287 -3.20 -2.63 -7.08
CA HIS A 287 -3.51 -2.94 -5.69
C HIS A 287 -2.68 -2.09 -4.70
N LYS A 288 -1.40 -1.87 -5.01
CA LYS A 288 -0.45 -1.15 -4.15
C LYS A 288 -0.83 0.30 -3.81
N THR A 289 -1.65 0.97 -4.63
CA THR A 289 -2.15 2.33 -4.33
C THR A 289 -3.66 2.35 -4.15
N HIS A 290 -4.34 1.21 -4.22
CA HIS A 290 -5.79 1.14 -4.24
C HIS A 290 -6.39 1.10 -2.83
N ILE A 291 -6.41 2.24 -2.13
CA ILE A 291 -6.95 2.34 -0.76
C ILE A 291 -8.44 2.72 -0.83
N THR A 292 -9.33 1.77 -0.58
CA THR A 292 -10.77 1.95 -0.83
C THR A 292 -11.48 2.69 0.31
N TYR A 293 -12.53 3.46 -0.03
CA TYR A 293 -13.44 4.03 0.98
C TYR A 293 -14.87 4.10 0.42
N GLY A 294 -15.80 3.39 1.08
CA GLY A 294 -17.17 3.26 0.62
C GLY A 294 -18.07 4.42 1.04
N LEU A 295 -18.71 5.06 0.06
CA LEU A 295 -19.75 6.06 0.26
C LEU A 295 -21.14 5.47 0.07
N SER A 296 -22.07 5.87 0.93
CA SER A 296 -23.47 5.46 0.90
C SER A 296 -24.37 6.47 1.62
N ALA A 297 -25.69 6.37 1.43
CA ALA A 297 -26.66 7.18 2.17
C ALA A 297 -26.50 7.05 3.69
N ALA A 298 -26.23 5.83 4.19
CA ALA A 298 -25.96 5.58 5.60
C ALA A 298 -24.69 6.29 6.09
N LYS A 299 -23.60 6.26 5.30
CA LYS A 299 -22.36 7.00 5.62
C LYS A 299 -22.61 8.51 5.66
N MET A 300 -23.38 9.04 4.71
CA MET A 300 -23.75 10.45 4.68
C MET A 300 -24.56 10.84 5.92
N ALA A 301 -25.54 10.04 6.32
CA ALA A 301 -26.32 10.26 7.52
C ALA A 301 -25.45 10.23 8.79
N ARG A 302 -24.50 9.29 8.87
CA ARG A 302 -23.53 9.20 9.97
C ARG A 302 -22.64 10.45 10.05
N ILE A 303 -22.11 10.94 8.93
CA ILE A 303 -21.33 12.18 8.87
C ILE A 303 -22.17 13.38 9.30
N LYS A 304 -23.42 13.47 8.83
CA LYS A 304 -24.36 14.51 9.26
C LYS A 304 -24.58 14.47 10.78
N SER A 305 -24.75 13.27 11.34
CA SER A 305 -24.90 13.07 12.78
C SER A 305 -23.67 13.46 13.58
N LEU A 306 -22.45 13.22 13.07
CA LEU A 306 -21.22 13.52 13.80
C LEU A 306 -20.87 15.01 13.74
N PHE A 307 -20.93 15.61 12.54
CA PHE A 307 -20.38 16.94 12.31
C PHE A 307 -21.43 18.06 12.31
N TYR A 308 -22.70 17.75 12.02
CA TYR A 308 -23.73 18.77 11.83
C TYR A 308 -24.83 18.73 12.89
N SER A 309 -24.86 17.68 13.71
CA SER A 309 -25.68 17.62 14.92
C SER A 309 -24.94 18.24 16.10
N GLY A 310 -25.58 19.17 16.81
CA GLY A 310 -25.01 19.84 17.98
C GLY A 310 -24.89 21.35 17.83
N LYS A 311 -24.54 22.01 18.94
CA LYS A 311 -24.42 23.48 19.05
C LYS A 311 -22.95 23.86 19.16
N TRP A 312 -22.25 23.88 18.04
CA TRP A 312 -20.89 24.42 17.92
C TRP A 312 -20.81 25.37 16.73
N GLN A 313 -19.86 26.31 16.77
CA GLN A 313 -19.76 27.41 15.80
C GLN A 313 -18.31 27.57 15.34
N VAL A 314 -18.13 28.10 14.13
CA VAL A 314 -16.81 28.46 13.59
C VAL A 314 -16.73 29.97 13.52
N THR A 315 -15.88 30.57 14.35
CA THR A 315 -15.70 32.03 14.39
C THR A 315 -14.86 32.53 13.22
N ALA A 316 -13.85 31.77 12.82
CA ALA A 316 -12.99 32.07 11.67
C ALA A 316 -12.49 30.77 11.02
N LEU A 317 -12.38 30.78 9.69
CA LEU A 317 -11.75 29.67 8.97
C LEU A 317 -10.22 29.74 9.14
N PRO A 318 -9.56 28.61 9.46
CA PRO A 318 -8.11 28.58 9.57
C PRO A 318 -7.47 28.75 8.17
N GLY A 319 -6.34 29.45 8.12
CA GLY A 319 -5.51 29.55 6.91
C GLY A 319 -4.74 28.26 6.60
N TYR A 320 -3.86 28.34 5.60
CA TYR A 320 -3.02 27.23 5.12
C TYR A 320 -1.52 27.41 5.44
N GLY A 321 -1.18 28.35 6.33
CA GLY A 321 0.21 28.62 6.72
C GLY A 321 0.88 27.43 7.42
N PRO A 322 2.23 27.40 7.50
CA PRO A 322 2.99 26.29 8.09
C PRO A 322 2.51 25.85 9.48
N GLU A 323 2.23 26.79 10.38
CA GLU A 323 1.71 26.49 11.73
C GLU A 323 0.37 25.73 11.69
N ARG A 324 -0.52 26.11 10.76
CA ARG A 324 -1.83 25.45 10.60
C ARG A 324 -1.72 24.07 9.99
N ARG A 325 -0.75 23.84 9.10
CA ARG A 325 -0.47 22.51 8.54
C ARG A 325 0.23 21.58 9.53
N ALA A 326 1.04 22.15 10.44
CA ALA A 326 1.76 21.40 11.47
C ALA A 326 0.84 20.78 12.53
N ASN A 327 -0.31 21.42 12.84
CA ASN A 327 -1.14 21.01 13.97
C ASN A 327 -2.65 20.94 13.59
N PRO A 328 -3.18 19.75 13.23
CA PRO A 328 -4.58 19.59 12.89
C PRO A 328 -5.51 19.83 14.09
N PHE A 329 -5.03 19.62 15.31
CA PHE A 329 -5.83 19.83 16.51
C PHE A 329 -6.15 21.30 16.75
N SER A 330 -5.20 22.20 16.48
CA SER A 330 -5.43 23.63 16.52
C SER A 330 -6.19 24.12 15.29
N THR A 331 -5.89 23.59 14.11
CA THR A 331 -6.54 24.00 12.86
C THR A 331 -8.03 23.66 12.85
N PHE A 332 -8.40 22.48 13.35
CA PHE A 332 -9.77 22.00 13.37
C PHE A 332 -10.38 22.00 14.78
N GLU A 333 -9.86 22.83 15.69
CA GLU A 333 -10.27 22.90 17.11
C GLU A 333 -11.78 23.13 17.28
N ALA A 334 -12.38 23.93 16.39
CA ALA A 334 -13.81 24.21 16.42
C ALA A 334 -14.68 22.96 16.17
N ILE A 335 -14.18 21.96 15.43
CA ILE A 335 -14.90 20.70 15.23
C ILE A 335 -14.79 19.88 16.52
N PRO A 336 -15.92 19.41 17.09
CA PRO A 336 -15.90 18.58 18.30
C PRO A 336 -14.94 17.39 18.17
N ALA A 337 -13.98 17.29 19.10
CA ALA A 337 -12.95 16.25 19.07
C ALA A 337 -13.55 14.84 19.04
N GLN A 338 -14.63 14.60 19.80
CA GLN A 338 -15.34 13.32 19.79
C GLN A 338 -15.89 12.95 18.41
N ALA A 339 -16.39 13.93 17.65
CA ALA A 339 -16.91 13.70 16.31
C ALA A 339 -15.80 13.30 15.32
N ARG A 340 -14.65 13.99 15.39
CA ARG A 340 -13.46 13.66 14.60
C ARG A 340 -12.96 12.27 14.93
N TYR A 341 -12.80 11.96 16.23
CA TYR A 341 -12.30 10.65 16.64
C TYR A 341 -13.26 9.52 16.25
N GLN A 342 -14.56 9.68 16.52
CA GLN A 342 -15.55 8.66 16.19
C GLN A 342 -15.62 8.41 14.68
N PHE A 343 -15.48 9.44 13.83
CA PHE A 343 -15.39 9.25 12.38
C PHE A 343 -14.18 8.41 11.98
N MET A 344 -13.03 8.64 12.63
CA MET A 344 -11.82 7.86 12.39
C MET A 344 -11.99 6.42 12.86
N LEU A 345 -12.53 6.20 14.06
CA LEU A 345 -12.82 4.87 14.60
C LEU A 345 -13.77 4.06 13.72
N ASP A 346 -14.86 4.69 13.24
CA ASP A 346 -15.85 4.05 12.37
C ASP A 346 -15.23 3.42 11.10
N ASN A 347 -14.02 3.86 10.70
CA ASN A 347 -13.28 3.38 9.52
C ASN A 347 -11.77 3.24 9.81
N ALA A 348 -11.40 2.80 11.01
CA ALA A 348 -10.00 2.85 11.47
C ALA A 348 -9.04 2.10 10.54
N GLU A 349 -9.50 1.00 9.94
CA GLU A 349 -8.77 0.23 8.93
C GLU A 349 -8.29 1.13 7.77
N TYR A 350 -9.17 1.97 7.20
CA TYR A 350 -8.83 2.88 6.11
C TYR A 350 -7.72 3.87 6.52
N PHE A 351 -7.83 4.47 7.71
CA PHE A 351 -6.85 5.45 8.18
C PHE A 351 -5.50 4.80 8.43
N VAL A 352 -5.47 3.64 9.08
CA VAL A 352 -4.24 2.87 9.32
C VAL A 352 -3.62 2.39 8.01
N ARG A 353 -4.41 1.81 7.10
CA ARG A 353 -3.97 1.42 5.76
C ARG A 353 -3.39 2.58 4.96
N THR A 354 -3.95 3.79 5.09
CA THR A 354 -3.46 4.96 4.36
C THR A 354 -2.02 5.30 4.73
N PHE A 355 -1.66 5.24 6.00
CA PHE A 355 -0.27 5.53 6.41
C PHE A 355 0.65 4.30 6.40
N ILE A 356 0.13 3.08 6.28
CA ILE A 356 0.92 1.84 6.17
C ILE A 356 1.20 1.44 4.70
N ARG A 357 0.28 1.71 3.77
CA ARG A 357 0.40 1.37 2.34
C ARG A 357 0.50 2.61 1.43
N GLY A 358 0.34 3.81 1.98
CA GLY A 358 0.47 5.06 1.23
C GLY A 358 1.91 5.33 0.75
N PRO A 359 2.13 6.43 0.01
CA PRO A 359 3.44 6.77 -0.58
C PRO A 359 4.60 6.87 0.43
N VAL A 360 4.29 7.02 1.72
CA VAL A 360 5.30 7.08 2.79
C VAL A 360 6.01 5.76 3.04
N CYS A 361 5.32 4.62 2.87
CA CYS A 361 5.79 3.29 3.27
C CYS A 361 6.34 2.50 2.09
N ARG A 362 7.30 3.10 1.38
CA ARG A 362 8.03 2.48 0.28
C ARG A 362 9.52 2.46 0.57
N GLY A 363 10.10 1.26 0.65
CA GLY A 363 11.53 1.06 0.89
C GLY A 363 11.85 0.88 2.37
N GLN A 364 12.94 0.16 2.64
CA GLN A 364 13.40 -0.23 3.98
C GLN A 364 13.44 0.94 4.98
N ILE A 365 14.03 2.07 4.60
CA ILE A 365 14.14 3.25 5.51
C ILE A 365 12.76 3.70 6.04
N ALA A 366 11.69 3.54 5.26
CA ALA A 366 10.35 3.91 5.70
C ALA A 366 9.70 2.88 6.64
N THR A 367 10.05 1.61 6.52
CA THR A 367 9.43 0.48 7.22
C THR A 367 10.27 0.00 8.41
N ASP A 368 11.54 0.37 8.54
CA ASP A 368 12.47 -0.02 9.63
C ASP A 368 12.03 0.38 11.04
N VAL A 369 11.02 1.24 11.13
CA VAL A 369 10.44 1.76 12.37
C VAL A 369 9.17 1.04 12.79
N ILE A 370 8.77 -0.06 12.13
CA ILE A 370 7.67 -0.92 12.59
C ILE A 370 8.12 -2.38 12.67
N ARG A 371 7.41 -3.18 13.47
CA ARG A 371 7.62 -4.63 13.57
C ARG A 371 6.97 -5.35 12.39
N ASP A 372 7.47 -6.54 12.07
CA ASP A 372 6.95 -7.36 10.97
C ASP A 372 5.55 -7.93 11.23
N ASN A 373 5.16 -8.09 12.50
CA ASN A 373 3.81 -8.44 12.91
C ASN A 373 3.44 -7.68 14.20
N PHE A 374 2.35 -6.92 14.18
CA PHE A 374 1.75 -6.33 15.37
C PHE A 374 0.24 -6.11 15.20
N TRP A 375 -0.46 -6.03 16.34
CA TRP A 375 -1.89 -5.71 16.37
C TRP A 375 -2.09 -4.25 16.76
N ALA A 376 -3.09 -3.61 16.15
CA ALA A 376 -3.54 -2.28 16.53
C ALA A 376 -4.95 -2.33 17.13
N LEU A 377 -5.07 -1.68 18.28
CA LEU A 377 -6.28 -1.47 19.07
C LEU A 377 -6.52 0.03 19.25
N PHE A 378 -7.73 0.39 19.67
CA PHE A 378 -8.12 1.78 19.83
C PHE A 378 -8.71 2.04 21.21
N GLN A 379 -8.41 3.20 21.80
CA GLN A 379 -8.95 3.63 23.08
C GLN A 379 -10.38 4.14 22.90
N ALA A 380 -11.30 3.74 23.78
CA ALA A 380 -12.68 4.22 23.78
C ALA A 380 -12.73 5.74 24.01
N PRO A 381 -13.52 6.52 23.24
CA PRO A 381 -13.61 7.97 23.38
C PRO A 381 -13.96 8.45 24.80
N GLU A 382 -14.76 7.68 25.53
CA GLU A 382 -15.19 7.96 26.90
C GLU A 382 -14.06 7.86 27.93
N HIS A 383 -12.96 7.22 27.55
CA HIS A 383 -11.75 7.05 28.36
C HIS A 383 -10.58 7.89 27.86
N ASP A 384 -10.74 8.71 26.81
CA ASP A 384 -9.70 9.58 26.27
C ASP A 384 -9.82 10.99 26.87
N LEU A 385 -8.80 11.43 27.63
CA LEU A 385 -8.80 12.75 28.28
C LEU A 385 -8.78 13.89 27.27
N TYR A 386 -8.22 13.70 26.07
CA TYR A 386 -8.29 14.71 25.03
C TYR A 386 -9.73 14.99 24.60
N ILE A 387 -10.60 13.97 24.69
CA ILE A 387 -12.02 14.06 24.39
C ILE A 387 -12.82 14.55 25.60
N THR A 388 -12.58 13.98 26.78
CA THR A 388 -13.44 14.15 27.96
C THR A 388 -13.07 15.33 28.84
N ASP A 389 -11.82 15.80 28.81
CA ASP A 389 -11.33 16.90 29.65
C ASP A 389 -10.86 18.09 28.77
N PRO A 390 -11.63 19.20 28.73
CA PRO A 390 -11.24 20.41 28.02
C PRO A 390 -9.95 21.09 28.55
N ASN A 391 -9.64 20.97 29.84
CA ASN A 391 -8.44 21.56 30.43
C ASN A 391 -7.19 20.78 30.01
N TYR A 392 -7.26 19.45 30.09
CA TYR A 392 -6.20 18.57 29.56
C TYR A 392 -5.97 18.86 28.07
N ARG A 393 -7.06 18.90 27.29
CA ARG A 393 -7.01 19.21 25.86
C ARG A 393 -6.33 20.55 25.57
N GLY A 394 -6.69 21.61 26.28
CA GLY A 394 -6.08 22.94 26.10
C GLY A 394 -4.58 22.96 26.37
N GLN A 395 -4.10 22.15 27.32
CA GLN A 395 -2.67 21.97 27.60
C GLN A 395 -1.98 21.08 26.56
N ALA A 396 -2.66 20.03 26.09
CA ALA A 396 -2.13 19.08 25.13
C ALA A 396 -2.02 19.68 23.71
N THR A 397 -3.02 20.42 23.24
CA THR A 397 -3.10 20.90 21.84
C THR A 397 -1.81 21.57 21.33
N PRO A 398 -1.16 22.50 22.06
CA PRO A 398 0.09 23.13 21.60
C PRO A 398 1.26 22.15 21.43
N LEU A 399 1.28 21.06 22.20
CA LEU A 399 2.35 20.04 22.19
C LEU A 399 2.19 19.01 21.06
N LEU A 400 1.01 18.96 20.41
CA LEU A 400 0.69 18.00 19.35
C LEU A 400 1.12 18.44 17.94
N ALA A 401 1.84 19.55 17.81
CA ALA A 401 2.36 19.99 16.52
C ALA A 401 3.40 19.00 15.96
N MET A 402 3.40 18.83 14.65
CA MET A 402 4.24 17.88 13.93
C MET A 402 5.28 18.59 13.04
N PRO A 403 6.45 17.96 12.78
CA PRO A 403 7.50 18.52 11.93
C PRO A 403 7.19 18.38 10.43
N GLY A 404 8.16 18.67 9.57
CA GLY A 404 8.05 18.44 8.11
C GLY A 404 7.44 19.60 7.32
N GLN A 405 7.23 20.76 7.95
CA GLN A 405 6.77 21.99 7.29
C GLN A 405 7.91 22.87 6.76
N ASN A 406 9.14 22.62 7.23
CA ASN A 406 10.35 23.35 6.82
C ASN A 406 11.28 22.41 6.04
N ASP A 407 11.65 22.82 4.82
CA ASP A 407 12.53 22.07 3.92
C ASP A 407 14.02 22.43 4.14
N ASP A 408 14.38 23.32 5.07
CA ASP A 408 15.77 23.69 5.31
C ASP A 408 16.59 22.53 5.94
N VAL A 409 17.61 22.08 5.20
CA VAL A 409 18.49 20.95 5.58
C VAL A 409 19.34 21.28 6.81
N GLY A 410 19.72 22.55 7.02
CA GLY A 410 20.53 22.95 8.18
C GLY A 410 19.78 22.89 9.52
N SER A 411 18.45 22.82 9.47
CA SER A 411 17.57 22.89 10.65
C SER A 411 17.15 21.52 11.21
N VAL A 412 17.49 20.40 10.55
CA VAL A 412 16.99 19.05 10.87
C VAL A 412 17.24 18.65 12.33
N LEU A 413 18.46 18.83 12.84
CA LEU A 413 18.81 18.41 14.20
C LEU A 413 18.11 19.28 15.25
N GLY A 414 18.10 20.61 15.06
CA GLY A 414 17.44 21.54 15.97
C GLY A 414 15.92 21.36 16.01
N LEU A 415 15.30 21.15 14.84
CA LEU A 415 13.87 20.82 14.76
C LEU A 415 13.59 19.47 15.41
N TRP A 416 14.41 18.44 15.16
CA TRP A 416 14.22 17.14 15.79
C TRP A 416 14.25 17.23 17.32
N LEU A 417 15.21 17.97 17.90
CA LEU A 417 15.27 18.20 19.35
C LEU A 417 14.01 18.91 19.87
N ASP A 418 13.59 20.02 19.24
CA ASP A 418 12.39 20.77 19.65
C ASP A 418 11.11 19.91 19.60
N TYR A 419 10.91 19.14 18.52
CA TYR A 419 9.74 18.28 18.38
C TYR A 419 9.79 17.03 19.29
N ARG A 420 10.99 16.52 19.59
CA ARG A 420 11.19 15.45 20.58
C ARG A 420 10.83 15.95 21.98
N ASP A 421 11.33 17.13 22.35
CA ASP A 421 11.09 17.72 23.67
C ASP A 421 9.59 18.03 23.85
N LYS A 422 8.92 18.62 22.85
CA LYS A 422 7.44 18.80 22.86
C LYS A 422 6.68 17.48 22.98
N ARG A 423 7.14 16.44 22.29
CA ARG A 423 6.52 15.11 22.40
C ARG A 423 6.68 14.57 23.82
N ASN A 424 7.86 14.67 24.43
CA ASN A 424 8.08 14.15 25.78
C ASN A 424 7.33 14.98 26.83
N GLU A 425 7.21 16.30 26.65
CA GLU A 425 6.30 17.13 27.45
C GLU A 425 4.85 16.66 27.34
N TYR A 426 4.39 16.28 26.13
CA TYR A 426 3.06 15.69 25.95
C TYR A 426 2.92 14.33 26.66
N GLU A 427 3.90 13.44 26.55
CA GLU A 427 3.85 12.14 27.24
C GLU A 427 3.88 12.29 28.76
N ALA A 428 4.66 13.24 29.30
CA ALA A 428 4.69 13.54 30.72
C ALA A 428 3.33 14.08 31.19
N LEU A 429 2.77 15.07 30.47
CA LEU A 429 1.42 15.59 30.72
C LEU A 429 0.39 14.45 30.70
N ARG A 430 0.47 13.57 29.70
CA ARG A 430 -0.42 12.43 29.56
C ARG A 430 -0.27 11.48 30.74
N ARG A 431 0.94 10.99 31.03
CA ARG A 431 1.22 10.08 32.14
C ARG A 431 0.65 10.61 33.44
N ASP A 432 0.96 11.86 33.77
CA ASP A 432 0.59 12.47 35.05
C ASP A 432 -0.94 12.63 35.19
N ASN A 433 -1.64 13.01 34.11
CA ASN A 433 -3.11 13.14 34.16
C ASN A 433 -3.82 11.78 34.13
N TYR A 434 -3.30 10.81 33.39
CA TYR A 434 -3.88 9.48 33.31
C TYR A 434 -3.61 8.63 34.56
N ALA A 435 -2.60 8.97 35.35
CA ALA A 435 -2.33 8.38 36.66
C ALA A 435 -3.44 8.65 37.70
N GLU A 436 -4.21 9.73 37.51
CA GLU A 436 -5.33 10.12 38.39
C GLU A 436 -6.68 9.47 37.99
N LEU A 437 -6.71 8.75 36.85
CA LEU A 437 -7.90 8.05 36.39
C LEU A 437 -8.07 6.68 37.06
N PRO A 438 -9.29 6.13 37.08
CA PRO A 438 -9.51 4.73 37.42
C PRO A 438 -8.62 3.82 36.57
N ALA A 439 -8.10 2.77 37.19
CA ALA A 439 -7.26 1.78 36.53
C ALA A 439 -7.92 1.25 35.24
N PRO A 440 -7.17 1.15 34.13
CA PRO A 440 -7.74 0.79 32.84
C PRO A 440 -8.32 -0.63 32.85
N SER A 441 -9.43 -0.81 32.14
CA SER A 441 -10.17 -2.09 32.08
C SER A 441 -10.56 -2.39 30.63
N TRP A 442 -11.32 -3.47 30.40
CA TRP A 442 -11.85 -3.78 29.07
C TRP A 442 -12.72 -2.64 28.49
N SER A 443 -13.34 -1.80 29.32
CA SER A 443 -14.10 -0.63 28.84
C SER A 443 -13.22 0.44 28.19
N THR A 444 -11.92 0.43 28.48
CA THR A 444 -10.94 1.35 27.90
C THR A 444 -10.69 1.07 26.42
N LEU A 445 -10.99 -0.15 25.94
CA LEU A 445 -10.84 -0.50 24.53
C LEU A 445 -12.12 -0.20 23.75
N TRP A 446 -11.98 0.48 22.62
CA TRP A 446 -13.06 0.71 21.70
C TRP A 446 -13.42 -0.60 20.97
N ALA A 447 -14.71 -0.90 20.93
CA ALA A 447 -15.27 -2.12 20.36
C ALA A 447 -16.55 -1.84 19.56
N GLY A 448 -16.57 -0.73 18.81
CA GLY A 448 -17.79 -0.21 18.18
C GLY A 448 -18.20 -0.92 16.89
N ASN A 449 -17.23 -1.45 16.12
CA ASN A 449 -17.47 -2.25 14.92
C ASN A 449 -16.23 -3.12 14.57
N ASP A 450 -16.24 -3.74 13.39
CA ASP A 450 -15.18 -4.61 12.86
C ASP A 450 -13.84 -3.90 12.56
N ASN A 451 -13.73 -2.58 12.72
CA ASN A 451 -12.48 -1.82 12.62
C ASN A 451 -11.72 -1.75 13.97
N ALA A 452 -12.28 -2.33 15.04
CA ALA A 452 -11.68 -2.26 16.38
C ALA A 452 -10.39 -3.07 16.52
N LEU A 453 -10.22 -4.09 15.68
CA LEU A 453 -9.13 -5.05 15.72
C LEU A 453 -8.46 -5.07 14.35
N LEU A 454 -7.18 -4.73 14.29
CA LEU A 454 -6.40 -4.75 13.05
C LEU A 454 -5.08 -5.51 13.24
N SER A 455 -4.68 -6.24 12.20
CA SER A 455 -3.36 -6.83 12.04
C SER A 455 -2.57 -6.05 11.00
N ILE A 456 -1.31 -5.78 11.31
CA ILE A 456 -0.36 -5.14 10.40
C ILE A 456 0.81 -6.08 10.18
N PHE A 457 1.16 -6.30 8.91
CA PHE A 457 2.33 -7.08 8.52
C PHE A 457 3.29 -6.20 7.72
N ARG A 458 4.58 -6.22 8.08
CA ARG A 458 5.66 -5.63 7.27
C ARG A 458 6.37 -6.74 6.50
N HIS A 459 6.52 -6.53 5.20
CA HIS A 459 7.19 -7.41 4.24
C HIS A 459 8.53 -6.80 3.84
N PHE A 460 9.39 -6.54 4.84
CA PHE A 460 10.64 -5.78 4.73
C PHE A 460 10.50 -4.32 4.24
N ASP A 461 10.14 -4.09 2.98
CA ASP A 461 10.16 -2.77 2.32
C ASP A 461 8.77 -2.27 1.87
N SER A 462 7.73 -2.98 2.31
CA SER A 462 6.30 -2.71 2.13
C SER A 462 5.51 -3.27 3.31
N ALA A 463 4.22 -2.98 3.40
CA ALA A 463 3.38 -3.47 4.49
C ALA A 463 1.91 -3.59 4.06
N SER A 464 1.12 -4.31 4.85
CA SER A 464 -0.32 -4.51 4.67
C SER A 464 -1.08 -4.36 5.99
N VAL A 465 -2.37 -4.05 5.88
CA VAL A 465 -3.31 -3.89 7.01
C VAL A 465 -4.56 -4.68 6.68
N THR A 466 -4.98 -5.51 7.64
CA THR A 466 -6.19 -6.34 7.53
C THR A 466 -6.98 -6.23 8.83
N LYS A 467 -8.32 -6.32 8.72
CA LYS A 467 -9.18 -6.39 9.90
C LYS A 467 -8.99 -7.72 10.63
N GLY A 468 -9.33 -7.74 11.91
CA GLY A 468 -9.18 -8.91 12.76
C GLY A 468 -7.76 -9.09 13.29
N LEU A 469 -7.59 -10.13 14.12
CA LEU A 469 -6.34 -10.48 14.76
C LEU A 469 -5.79 -11.75 14.10
N ILE A 470 -4.85 -11.60 13.17
CA ILE A 470 -4.22 -12.66 12.38
C ILE A 470 -2.77 -12.88 12.88
N GLY A 471 -2.28 -14.12 12.78
CA GLY A 471 -0.91 -14.51 13.13
C GLY A 471 -0.75 -14.98 14.57
N GLU A 472 0.48 -15.20 15.01
CA GLU A 472 0.75 -15.45 16.43
C GLU A 472 0.47 -14.20 17.29
N VAL A 473 0.46 -14.34 18.62
CA VAL A 473 0.39 -13.17 19.51
C VAL A 473 1.69 -12.36 19.32
N PRO A 474 1.61 -11.13 18.80
CA PRO A 474 2.81 -10.40 18.39
C PRO A 474 3.66 -9.97 19.58
N GLN A 475 4.93 -9.64 19.30
CA GLN A 475 5.83 -9.11 20.31
C GLN A 475 5.27 -7.81 20.92
N THR A 476 4.80 -6.90 20.08
CA THR A 476 4.24 -5.59 20.43
C THR A 476 2.76 -5.47 20.01
N MET A 477 2.00 -4.63 20.73
CA MET A 477 0.66 -4.18 20.34
C MET A 477 0.59 -2.66 20.45
N TRP A 478 -0.16 -2.02 19.56
CA TRP A 478 -0.37 -0.58 19.55
C TRP A 478 -1.76 -0.23 20.07
N LEU A 479 -1.84 0.72 21.00
CA LEU A 479 -3.10 1.29 21.46
C LEU A 479 -3.19 2.77 21.04
N PHE A 480 -3.95 3.03 19.99
CA PHE A 480 -4.20 4.38 19.51
C PHE A 480 -5.27 5.08 20.34
N ASP A 481 -4.94 6.24 20.90
CA ASP A 481 -5.91 7.25 21.33
C ASP A 481 -6.14 8.26 20.20
N PHE A 482 -7.04 9.24 20.41
CA PHE A 482 -7.36 10.20 19.37
C PHE A 482 -6.15 11.01 18.91
N PRO A 483 -5.34 11.62 19.80
CA PRO A 483 -4.13 12.33 19.39
C PRO A 483 -3.17 11.47 18.58
N LEU A 484 -2.89 10.23 18.98
CA LEU A 484 -1.98 9.37 18.23
C LEU A 484 -2.52 9.03 16.84
N LEU A 485 -3.80 8.66 16.71
CA LEU A 485 -4.37 8.24 15.43
C LEU A 485 -4.37 9.39 14.40
N GLU A 486 -4.85 10.58 14.77
CA GLU A 486 -4.90 11.72 13.85
C GLU A 486 -3.50 12.29 13.56
N ARG A 487 -2.59 12.32 14.55
CA ARG A 487 -1.19 12.72 14.30
C ARG A 487 -0.51 11.78 13.31
N THR A 488 -0.66 10.47 13.49
CA THR A 488 -0.06 9.49 12.58
C THR A 488 -0.56 9.72 11.15
N TYR A 489 -1.87 9.89 10.99
CA TYR A 489 -2.48 10.14 9.68
C TYR A 489 -1.97 11.43 9.04
N TYR A 490 -1.94 12.55 9.76
CA TYR A 490 -1.42 13.80 9.18
C TYR A 490 0.06 13.73 8.88
N GLN A 491 0.86 13.14 9.77
CA GLN A 491 2.30 13.04 9.61
C GLN A 491 2.69 12.22 8.38
N LEU A 492 2.03 11.08 8.18
CA LEU A 492 2.42 10.08 7.19
C LEU A 492 1.59 10.13 5.89
N ALA A 493 0.42 10.78 5.90
CA ALA A 493 -0.40 10.96 4.70
C ALA A 493 -0.48 12.42 4.28
N VAL A 494 -1.17 13.27 5.05
CA VAL A 494 -1.53 14.64 4.63
C VAL A 494 -0.30 15.53 4.42
N ASN A 495 0.65 15.49 5.35
CA ASN A 495 1.85 16.31 5.34
C ASN A 495 3.03 15.63 4.62
N PHE A 496 2.97 14.33 4.38
CA PHE A 496 4.05 13.61 3.72
C PHE A 496 4.17 14.00 2.24
N ASP A 497 5.41 14.24 1.84
CA ASP A 497 5.73 14.74 0.52
C ASP A 497 6.79 13.86 -0.15
N VAL A 498 6.34 12.98 -1.05
CA VAL A 498 7.24 12.08 -1.79
C VAL A 498 8.22 12.83 -2.71
N PHE A 499 7.85 14.04 -3.15
CA PHE A 499 8.74 14.92 -3.92
C PHE A 499 9.64 15.77 -3.00
N GLY A 500 9.49 15.61 -1.68
CA GLY A 500 10.27 16.21 -0.58
C GLY A 500 11.76 16.06 -0.77
N ASN A 501 12.52 16.94 -0.11
CA ASN A 501 13.95 16.75 0.05
C ASN A 501 14.25 15.82 1.23
N VAL A 502 15.54 15.48 1.39
CA VAL A 502 16.03 14.63 2.47
C VAL A 502 15.67 15.13 3.87
N SER A 503 15.59 16.46 4.07
CA SER A 503 15.19 17.06 5.35
C SER A 503 13.77 16.69 5.73
N HIS A 504 12.81 16.88 4.81
CA HIS A 504 11.42 16.47 5.02
C HIS A 504 11.32 14.96 5.27
N GLN A 505 11.99 14.16 4.43
CA GLN A 505 12.00 12.70 4.51
C GLN A 505 12.56 12.18 5.85
N ALA A 506 13.61 12.82 6.40
CA ALA A 506 14.18 12.47 7.70
C ALA A 506 13.29 12.90 8.87
N GLN A 507 12.82 14.15 8.87
CA GLN A 507 11.92 14.68 9.90
C GLN A 507 10.66 13.82 10.04
N THR A 508 10.09 13.38 8.91
CA THR A 508 8.87 12.58 8.94
C THR A 508 9.08 11.26 9.69
N ARG A 509 10.16 10.56 9.37
CA ARG A 509 10.45 9.22 9.90
C ARG A 509 10.96 9.26 11.35
N LEU A 510 11.80 10.23 11.71
CA LEU A 510 12.26 10.40 13.09
C LEU A 510 11.09 10.69 14.05
N TYR A 511 10.10 11.45 13.60
CA TYR A 511 8.94 11.74 14.42
C TYR A 511 7.97 10.55 14.52
N PHE A 512 7.85 9.73 13.48
CA PHE A 512 7.01 8.54 13.52
C PHE A 512 7.50 7.51 14.53
N ASP A 513 8.83 7.36 14.70
CA ASP A 513 9.42 6.54 15.78
C ASP A 513 8.91 6.95 17.18
N LEU A 514 8.77 8.26 17.43
CA LEU A 514 8.18 8.77 18.68
C LEU A 514 6.69 8.45 18.80
N ILE A 515 5.93 8.53 17.69
CA ILE A 515 4.49 8.21 17.68
C ILE A 515 4.27 6.71 17.93
N ARG A 516 5.04 5.83 17.30
CA ARG A 516 5.01 4.38 17.57
C ARG A 516 5.21 4.13 19.06
N ASN A 517 6.26 4.71 19.62
CA ASN A 517 6.58 4.53 21.03
C ASN A 517 5.40 4.95 21.93
N GLY A 518 4.71 6.05 21.63
CA GLY A 518 3.50 6.45 22.33
C GLY A 518 2.37 5.39 22.28
N ALA A 519 2.14 4.78 21.12
CA ALA A 519 1.13 3.72 20.98
C ALA A 519 1.48 2.44 21.75
N GLU A 520 2.77 2.07 21.78
CA GLU A 520 3.30 0.95 22.57
C GLU A 520 3.19 1.22 24.08
N GLN A 521 3.56 2.42 24.53
CA GLN A 521 3.42 2.84 25.94
C GLN A 521 1.95 2.85 26.37
N ASN A 522 1.05 3.30 25.49
CA ASN A 522 -0.39 3.26 25.76
C ASN A 522 -0.89 1.84 26.04
N PHE A 523 -0.42 0.86 25.26
CA PHE A 523 -0.76 -0.53 25.50
C PHE A 523 -0.23 -1.04 26.85
N LEU A 524 1.00 -0.68 27.23
CA LEU A 524 1.59 -1.12 28.50
C LEU A 524 0.78 -0.71 29.73
N ARG A 525 0.00 0.37 29.67
CA ARG A 525 -0.91 0.76 30.76
C ARG A 525 -1.98 -0.30 31.05
N LEU A 526 -2.32 -1.14 30.08
CA LEU A 526 -3.24 -2.28 30.27
C LEU A 526 -2.57 -3.43 31.04
N MET A 527 -1.24 -3.51 31.02
CA MET A 527 -0.48 -4.56 31.70
C MET A 527 -0.28 -4.25 33.19
N PRO A 528 -0.03 -5.28 34.03
CA PRO A 528 0.37 -5.09 35.43
C PRO A 528 1.59 -4.19 35.54
N ALA A 529 1.60 -3.29 36.52
CA ALA A 529 2.64 -2.27 36.68
C ALA A 529 4.06 -2.88 36.69
N ASP A 530 4.26 -3.91 37.50
CA ASP A 530 5.54 -4.59 37.70
C ASP A 530 6.08 -5.33 36.45
N SER A 531 5.25 -5.60 35.44
CA SER A 531 5.68 -6.30 34.22
C SER A 531 6.07 -5.37 33.07
N ARG A 532 5.71 -4.08 33.15
CA ARG A 532 5.86 -3.12 32.03
C ARG A 532 7.32 -2.89 31.64
N GLU A 533 8.22 -2.76 32.63
CA GLU A 533 9.65 -2.61 32.38
C GLU A 533 10.24 -3.83 31.67
N GLY A 534 9.83 -5.03 32.06
CA GLY A 534 10.25 -6.27 31.41
C GLY A 534 9.83 -6.34 29.94
N TYR A 535 8.62 -5.87 29.61
CA TYR A 535 8.18 -5.78 28.21
C TYR A 535 8.98 -4.75 27.41
N LEU A 536 9.23 -3.56 27.96
CA LEU A 536 10.04 -2.57 27.28
C LEU A 536 11.47 -3.06 27.03
N ASP A 537 12.07 -3.70 28.02
CA ASP A 537 13.42 -4.27 27.91
C ASP A 537 13.52 -5.35 26.83
N ASP A 538 12.47 -6.16 26.65
CA ASP A 538 12.35 -7.13 25.57
C ASP A 538 12.18 -6.46 24.19
N TRP A 539 11.38 -5.40 24.12
CA TRP A 539 11.11 -4.66 22.89
C TRP A 539 12.28 -3.78 22.44
N TYR A 540 13.13 -3.33 23.37
CA TYR A 540 14.21 -2.38 23.11
C TYR A 540 15.55 -2.87 23.67
N GLN A 541 16.08 -3.96 23.13
CA GLN A 541 17.35 -4.55 23.57
C GLN A 541 18.57 -3.72 23.12
N ALA A 542 19.68 -3.85 23.86
CA ALA A 542 20.99 -3.27 23.55
C ALA A 542 20.94 -1.75 23.23
N GLY A 543 21.28 -1.33 22.00
CA GLY A 543 21.23 0.07 21.58
C GLY A 543 19.84 0.71 21.69
N GLY A 544 18.78 -0.09 21.66
CA GLY A 544 17.41 0.36 21.94
C GLY A 544 17.27 0.97 23.33
N LYS A 545 17.89 0.37 24.37
CA LYS A 545 17.89 0.89 25.75
C LYS A 545 18.54 2.28 25.84
N PHE A 546 19.63 2.48 25.09
CA PHE A 546 20.29 3.79 25.04
C PHE A 546 19.40 4.85 24.40
N LYS A 547 18.72 4.51 23.30
CA LYS A 547 17.77 5.42 22.66
C LYS A 547 16.56 5.71 23.56
N MET A 548 16.02 4.69 24.23
CA MET A 548 14.95 4.89 25.21
C MET A 548 15.38 5.89 26.29
N TRP A 549 16.57 5.72 26.86
CA TRP A 549 17.12 6.61 27.89
C TRP A 549 17.33 8.05 27.40
N LEU A 550 17.70 8.23 26.13
CA LEU A 550 17.97 9.56 25.56
C LEU A 550 16.73 10.30 25.07
N ASP A 551 15.80 9.59 24.43
CA ASP A 551 14.80 10.19 23.56
C ASP A 551 13.36 10.01 24.05
N TYR A 552 13.08 9.04 24.93
CA TYR A 552 11.71 8.71 25.32
C TYR A 552 11.44 9.06 26.78
N GLU A 553 10.24 9.59 27.01
CA GLU A 553 9.72 9.81 28.36
C GLU A 553 9.50 8.48 29.11
N ALA A 554 9.71 8.50 30.43
CA ALA A 554 9.54 7.33 31.29
C ALA A 554 8.07 6.88 31.36
N ILE A 555 7.86 5.57 31.36
CA ILE A 555 6.53 4.97 31.52
C ILE A 555 6.02 5.05 32.96
N ASP A 556 4.71 4.98 33.10
CA ASP A 556 4.05 4.64 34.36
C ASP A 556 4.32 3.16 34.69
N ASN A 557 5.01 2.91 35.80
CA ASN A 557 5.34 1.59 36.33
C ASN A 557 4.80 1.36 37.75
N ASP A 558 3.91 2.24 38.24
CA ASP A 558 3.39 2.19 39.61
C ASP A 558 1.87 2.08 39.68
N LYS A 559 1.13 2.58 38.68
CA LYS A 559 -0.34 2.56 38.70
C LYS A 559 -0.90 1.21 38.28
N PRO A 560 -1.90 0.67 39.00
CA PRO A 560 -2.45 -0.65 38.70
C PRO A 560 -3.27 -0.65 37.41
N THR A 561 -3.40 -1.84 36.81
CA THR A 561 -4.44 -2.16 35.81
C THR A 561 -5.65 -2.78 36.52
N ALA A 562 -6.86 -2.54 36.01
CA ALA A 562 -8.07 -3.23 36.49
C ALA A 562 -8.31 -4.56 35.75
N LEU A 563 -7.48 -4.89 34.76
CA LEU A 563 -7.52 -6.18 34.07
C LEU A 563 -7.01 -7.29 35.01
N LYS A 564 -7.81 -8.34 35.13
CA LYS A 564 -7.42 -9.56 35.85
C LYS A 564 -6.69 -10.47 34.85
N LEU A 565 -5.37 -10.41 34.87
CA LEU A 565 -4.48 -11.15 33.97
C LEU A 565 -3.65 -12.15 34.77
N ASP A 566 -3.24 -13.26 34.12
CA ASP A 566 -2.26 -14.20 34.70
C ASP A 566 -0.94 -13.48 35.01
N GLU A 567 -0.45 -13.59 36.25
CA GLU A 567 0.78 -12.92 36.69
C GLU A 567 2.05 -13.45 35.98
N ARG A 568 2.03 -14.68 35.47
CA ARG A 568 3.18 -15.33 34.81
C ARG A 568 3.25 -15.01 33.32
N ASP A 569 2.10 -14.86 32.68
CA ASP A 569 1.99 -14.48 31.27
C ASP A 569 0.86 -13.46 31.04
N PRO A 570 1.02 -12.20 31.53
CA PRO A 570 -0.03 -11.20 31.43
C PRO A 570 -0.41 -10.88 29.98
N LYS A 571 0.58 -10.76 29.08
CA LYS A 571 0.37 -10.43 27.66
C LYS A 571 -0.33 -11.56 26.92
N GLY A 572 0.09 -12.81 27.10
CA GLY A 572 -0.58 -13.95 26.47
C GLY A 572 -1.99 -14.13 27.02
N ASP A 573 -2.21 -13.90 28.33
CA ASP A 573 -3.56 -13.94 28.90
C ASP A 573 -4.46 -12.81 28.41
N PHE A 574 -3.91 -11.59 28.29
CA PHE A 574 -4.62 -10.49 27.65
C PHE A 574 -5.03 -10.85 26.23
N ALA A 575 -4.13 -11.41 25.42
CA ALA A 575 -4.44 -11.79 24.04
C ALA A 575 -5.54 -12.86 23.96
N ARG A 576 -5.50 -13.88 24.81
CA ARG A 576 -6.56 -14.91 24.89
C ARG A 576 -7.90 -14.31 25.31
N GLN A 577 -7.91 -13.46 26.35
CA GLN A 577 -9.13 -12.78 26.81
C GLN A 577 -9.67 -11.80 25.77
N LEU A 578 -8.81 -11.09 25.04
CA LEU A 578 -9.17 -10.18 23.94
C LEU A 578 -9.89 -10.94 22.82
N LEU A 579 -9.29 -12.06 22.37
CA LEU A 579 -9.87 -12.93 21.34
C LEU A 579 -11.22 -13.52 21.78
N ALA A 580 -11.34 -13.94 23.04
CA ALA A 580 -12.59 -14.47 23.58
C ALA A 580 -13.68 -13.38 23.72
N ARG A 581 -13.31 -12.20 24.20
CA ARG A 581 -14.26 -11.09 24.48
C ARG A 581 -14.77 -10.42 23.22
N TYR A 582 -13.90 -10.23 22.23
CA TYR A 582 -14.24 -9.52 21.00
C TYR A 582 -14.24 -10.44 19.77
N GLY A 583 -14.42 -11.75 19.98
CA GLY A 583 -14.45 -12.76 18.91
C GLY A 583 -15.47 -12.45 17.82
N GLU A 584 -16.65 -11.95 18.20
CA GLU A 584 -17.71 -11.53 17.24
C GLU A 584 -17.32 -10.31 16.39
N LEU A 585 -16.37 -9.49 16.86
CA LEU A 585 -15.82 -8.36 16.10
C LEU A 585 -14.59 -8.75 15.29
N ASN A 586 -13.99 -9.91 15.57
CA ASN A 586 -12.84 -10.41 14.84
C ASN A 586 -13.29 -10.86 13.44
N ALA A 587 -13.19 -9.96 12.47
CA ALA A 587 -13.58 -10.20 11.09
C ALA A 587 -12.89 -11.42 10.46
N HIS A 588 -11.72 -11.80 10.97
CA HIS A 588 -10.85 -12.83 10.42
C HIS A 588 -10.35 -13.78 11.53
N PRO A 589 -11.17 -14.77 11.96
CA PRO A 589 -10.71 -15.82 12.84
C PRO A 589 -9.52 -16.59 12.23
N ASP A 590 -8.59 -17.02 13.08
CA ASP A 590 -7.33 -17.63 12.66
C ASP A 590 -7.05 -18.93 13.44
N PRO A 591 -7.57 -20.07 12.96
CA PRO A 591 -7.33 -21.36 13.57
C PRO A 591 -5.98 -22.00 13.17
N ILE A 592 -5.21 -21.37 12.26
CA ILE A 592 -3.96 -21.93 11.74
C ILE A 592 -2.80 -21.52 12.65
N ASN A 593 -2.66 -20.22 12.95
CA ASN A 593 -1.48 -19.68 13.64
C ASN A 593 -1.52 -19.79 15.17
N ARG A 594 -2.72 -19.99 15.75
CA ARG A 594 -2.92 -20.04 17.20
C ARG A 594 -3.67 -21.30 17.64
N CYS A 595 -3.44 -22.41 16.94
CA CYS A 595 -4.09 -23.66 17.23
C CYS A 595 -3.63 -24.24 18.58
N ASP A 596 -4.56 -24.46 19.49
CA ASP A 596 -4.36 -25.12 20.79
C ASP A 596 -5.04 -26.51 20.88
N GLY A 597 -5.81 -26.87 19.85
CA GLY A 597 -6.58 -28.12 19.78
C GLY A 597 -6.09 -29.12 18.71
N ALA A 598 -6.85 -30.18 18.51
CA ALA A 598 -6.55 -31.22 17.51
C ALA A 598 -6.89 -30.81 16.06
N TYR A 599 -7.63 -29.71 15.87
CA TYR A 599 -8.15 -29.26 14.58
C TYR A 599 -7.71 -27.83 14.30
N CYS A 600 -6.65 -27.69 13.50
CA CYS A 600 -6.00 -26.43 13.14
C CYS A 600 -6.41 -25.98 11.73
N SER A 601 -7.71 -25.91 11.48
CA SER A 601 -8.26 -25.53 10.18
C SER A 601 -9.59 -24.81 10.34
N ARG A 602 -9.97 -24.03 9.34
CA ARG A 602 -11.27 -23.37 9.28
C ARG A 602 -12.38 -24.44 9.20
N PRO A 603 -13.49 -24.25 9.94
CA PRO A 603 -14.64 -25.11 9.80
C PRO A 603 -15.33 -24.87 8.45
N ASN A 604 -16.11 -25.85 7.98
CA ASN A 604 -17.02 -25.72 6.83
C ASN A 604 -16.35 -25.38 5.48
N ILE A 605 -15.10 -25.79 5.28
CA ILE A 605 -14.43 -25.77 3.96
C ILE A 605 -14.23 -27.20 3.44
N ASP A 606 -13.77 -27.35 2.19
CA ASP A 606 -13.47 -28.66 1.59
C ASP A 606 -12.54 -29.49 2.51
N PRO A 607 -12.85 -30.77 2.80
CA PRO A 607 -12.02 -31.60 3.69
C PRO A 607 -10.55 -31.71 3.27
N THR A 608 -10.27 -31.64 1.96
CA THR A 608 -8.90 -31.64 1.44
C THR A 608 -8.18 -30.35 1.82
N LEU A 609 -8.89 -29.21 1.82
CA LEU A 609 -8.35 -27.93 2.29
C LEU A 609 -8.21 -27.90 3.81
N GLN A 610 -9.13 -28.52 4.57
CA GLN A 610 -8.96 -28.68 6.02
C GLN A 610 -7.68 -29.46 6.35
N ASN A 611 -7.42 -30.55 5.62
CA ASN A 611 -6.18 -31.31 5.76
C ASN A 611 -4.94 -30.50 5.34
N ALA A 612 -5.06 -29.65 4.31
CA ALA A 612 -4.00 -28.75 3.90
C ALA A 612 -3.67 -27.71 4.99
N GLU A 613 -4.67 -27.02 5.54
CA GLU A 613 -4.51 -26.06 6.64
C GLU A 613 -3.95 -26.73 7.90
N GLN A 614 -4.44 -27.93 8.23
CA GLN A 614 -3.91 -28.73 9.34
C GLN A 614 -2.42 -29.03 9.14
N ALA A 615 -1.99 -29.34 7.92
CA ALA A 615 -0.57 -29.55 7.63
C ALA A 615 0.22 -28.23 7.71
N LEU A 616 -0.30 -27.14 7.12
CA LEU A 616 0.34 -25.82 7.14
C LEU A 616 0.54 -25.28 8.56
N SER A 617 -0.37 -25.59 9.50
CA SER A 617 -0.24 -25.22 10.90
C SER A 617 1.04 -25.75 11.59
N ARG A 618 1.75 -26.73 10.99
CA ARG A 618 3.05 -27.21 11.51
C ARG A 618 4.23 -26.27 11.21
N LEU A 619 4.05 -25.32 10.29
CA LEU A 619 5.08 -24.37 9.87
C LEU A 619 5.06 -23.05 10.66
N VAL A 620 3.94 -22.73 11.30
CA VAL A 620 3.69 -21.43 11.94
C VAL A 620 4.07 -21.43 13.42
N SER A 621 4.28 -20.25 14.00
CA SER A 621 4.58 -20.06 15.43
C SER A 621 5.81 -20.86 15.91
N ARG A 622 6.75 -21.14 15.00
CA ARG A 622 8.03 -21.81 15.26
C ARG A 622 9.18 -20.88 14.86
N PRO A 623 10.18 -20.67 15.72
CA PRO A 623 11.33 -19.85 15.38
C PRO A 623 12.23 -20.55 14.36
N ALA A 624 12.91 -19.78 13.51
CA ALA A 624 13.86 -20.26 12.50
C ALA A 624 15.01 -21.09 13.09
N ALA A 625 15.36 -20.87 14.37
CA ALA A 625 16.27 -21.74 15.10
C ALA A 625 15.85 -23.23 15.08
N GLY A 626 14.53 -23.50 15.08
CA GLY A 626 13.94 -24.84 15.01
C GLY A 626 13.25 -25.19 13.67
N LEU A 627 13.22 -24.25 12.72
CA LEU A 627 12.67 -24.44 11.37
C LEU A 627 13.53 -23.67 10.35
N LYS A 628 14.67 -24.25 9.97
CA LYS A 628 15.74 -23.56 9.22
C LYS A 628 15.36 -23.08 7.83
N VAL A 629 14.35 -23.67 7.20
CA VAL A 629 13.84 -23.22 5.90
C VAL A 629 13.35 -21.76 5.92
N ILE A 630 12.97 -21.21 7.09
CA ILE A 630 12.56 -19.82 7.23
C ILE A 630 13.65 -18.87 6.71
N ASP A 631 14.93 -19.20 6.92
CA ASP A 631 16.05 -18.38 6.47
C ASP A 631 16.09 -18.22 4.94
N GLN A 632 15.54 -19.19 4.21
CA GLN A 632 15.50 -19.24 2.75
C GLN A 632 14.22 -18.63 2.15
N LEU A 633 13.22 -18.35 2.99
CA LEU A 633 11.93 -17.84 2.53
C LEU A 633 11.97 -16.33 2.28
N PRO A 634 11.35 -15.86 1.18
CA PRO A 634 11.01 -14.45 1.00
C PRO A 634 10.00 -13.95 2.03
N GLU A 635 9.88 -12.63 2.15
CA GLU A 635 9.01 -11.98 3.14
C GLU A 635 7.53 -12.30 2.95
N ALA A 636 7.02 -12.17 1.72
CA ALA A 636 5.64 -12.50 1.35
C ALA A 636 5.59 -13.55 0.24
N THR A 637 5.37 -14.81 0.64
CA THR A 637 5.23 -15.95 -0.28
C THR A 637 3.75 -16.35 -0.42
N LEU A 638 3.29 -16.63 -1.64
CA LEU A 638 1.90 -17.02 -1.90
C LEU A 638 1.80 -18.52 -2.19
N LEU A 639 0.85 -19.19 -1.57
CA LEU A 639 0.56 -20.61 -1.80
C LEU A 639 -0.77 -20.72 -2.55
N ARG A 640 -0.73 -21.09 -3.82
CA ARG A 640 -1.93 -21.46 -4.59
C ARG A 640 -2.19 -22.94 -4.40
N ILE A 641 -3.24 -23.29 -3.65
CA ILE A 641 -3.60 -24.66 -3.32
C ILE A 641 -4.85 -25.08 -4.07
N GLU A 642 -4.74 -26.07 -4.94
CA GLU A 642 -5.83 -26.50 -5.82
C GLU A 642 -6.29 -27.92 -5.49
N THR A 643 -7.59 -28.11 -5.27
CA THR A 643 -8.20 -29.42 -5.05
C THR A 643 -8.34 -30.19 -6.37
N ALA A 644 -8.61 -31.50 -6.29
CA ALA A 644 -8.84 -32.31 -7.48
C ALA A 644 -10.08 -31.89 -8.29
N SER A 645 -11.01 -31.14 -7.69
CA SER A 645 -12.19 -30.59 -8.38
C SER A 645 -11.91 -29.29 -9.16
N GLY A 646 -10.69 -28.75 -9.07
CA GLY A 646 -10.31 -27.46 -9.66
C GLY A 646 -10.66 -26.25 -8.78
N HIS A 647 -11.19 -26.47 -7.57
CA HIS A 647 -11.36 -25.39 -6.61
C HIS A 647 -10.00 -24.98 -6.04
N ARG A 648 -9.70 -23.69 -6.07
CA ARG A 648 -8.42 -23.13 -5.62
C ARG A 648 -8.61 -22.21 -4.43
N GLU A 649 -7.68 -22.30 -3.49
CA GLU A 649 -7.57 -21.38 -2.35
C GLU A 649 -6.14 -20.82 -2.32
N VAL A 650 -6.02 -19.51 -2.09
CA VAL A 650 -4.74 -18.83 -1.98
C VAL A 650 -4.44 -18.52 -0.53
N TYR A 651 -3.21 -18.79 -0.09
CA TYR A 651 -2.73 -18.45 1.24
C TYR A 651 -1.51 -17.54 1.15
N SER A 652 -1.41 -16.60 2.08
CA SER A 652 -0.19 -15.83 2.33
C SER A 652 0.64 -16.55 3.38
N LEU A 653 1.87 -16.90 3.04
CA LEU A 653 2.93 -17.37 3.93
C LEU A 653 3.88 -16.18 4.15
N LEU A 654 3.74 -15.55 5.30
CA LEU A 654 4.47 -14.34 5.68
C LEU A 654 5.61 -14.71 6.63
N ARG A 655 6.82 -14.24 6.33
CA ARG A 655 7.96 -14.32 7.23
C ARG A 655 7.93 -13.11 8.16
N ASN A 656 7.86 -13.35 9.45
CA ASN A 656 7.94 -12.30 10.45
C ASN A 656 9.39 -12.21 10.93
N ARG A 657 10.13 -11.19 10.48
CA ARG A 657 11.51 -11.01 10.94
C ARG A 657 11.55 -10.46 12.35
N ALA A 658 12.44 -11.03 13.15
CA ALA A 658 12.65 -10.59 14.51
C ALA A 658 13.79 -9.57 14.60
N HIS A 659 13.62 -8.56 15.43
CA HIS A 659 14.65 -7.54 15.69
C HIS A 659 14.79 -7.31 17.18
N SER A 660 16.00 -6.97 17.59
CA SER A 660 16.29 -6.58 18.96
C SER A 660 15.61 -5.25 19.33
N ASN A 661 15.39 -4.37 18.34
CA ASN A 661 14.53 -3.18 18.39
C ASN A 661 14.30 -2.59 16.99
N VAL A 662 13.31 -1.71 16.86
CA VAL A 662 12.97 -0.94 15.62
C VAL A 662 13.15 0.58 15.81
N ALA A 663 14.04 0.98 16.72
CA ALA A 663 14.13 2.36 17.18
C ALA A 663 14.97 3.28 16.26
N PHE A 664 15.55 2.77 15.17
CA PHE A 664 16.44 3.56 14.32
C PHE A 664 16.13 3.38 12.84
N LEU A 665 16.33 4.44 12.07
CA LEU A 665 16.05 4.49 10.62
C LEU A 665 17.03 3.70 9.75
N LEU A 666 18.21 3.36 10.29
CA LEU A 666 19.32 2.75 9.55
C LEU A 666 19.95 1.64 10.40
N GLY A 667 20.71 0.76 9.74
CA GLY A 667 21.48 -0.30 10.39
C GLY A 667 20.63 -1.44 10.93
N GLU A 668 19.47 -1.73 10.32
CA GLU A 668 18.58 -2.84 10.68
C GLU A 668 19.33 -4.17 10.82
N GLU A 669 20.29 -4.45 9.93
CA GLU A 669 21.08 -5.69 9.94
C GLU A 669 21.75 -5.97 11.30
N THR A 670 22.21 -4.93 12.01
CA THR A 670 22.84 -5.08 13.32
C THR A 670 21.86 -5.45 14.44
N ARG A 671 20.56 -5.24 14.18
CA ARG A 671 19.46 -5.51 15.11
C ARG A 671 18.67 -6.76 14.73
N TYR A 672 18.83 -7.25 13.51
CA TYR A 672 18.13 -8.41 12.99
C TYR A 672 18.55 -9.69 13.74
N GLN A 673 17.56 -10.47 14.18
CA GLN A 673 17.73 -11.68 14.97
C GLN A 673 17.17 -12.90 14.20
N PRO A 674 17.84 -13.36 13.14
CA PRO A 674 17.28 -14.32 12.19
C PRO A 674 16.79 -15.62 12.84
N GLY A 675 17.48 -16.10 13.88
CA GLY A 675 17.08 -17.32 14.60
C GLY A 675 15.71 -17.24 15.30
N LEU A 676 15.15 -16.03 15.46
CA LEU A 676 13.84 -15.77 16.08
C LEU A 676 12.74 -15.49 15.05
N ASP A 677 13.04 -15.50 13.75
CA ASP A 677 12.03 -15.31 12.71
C ASP A 677 10.98 -16.42 12.78
N THR A 678 9.72 -16.06 12.50
CA THR A 678 8.59 -17.00 12.48
C THR A 678 7.83 -16.91 11.17
N LEU A 679 6.86 -17.80 10.99
CA LEU A 679 5.94 -17.78 9.85
C LEU A 679 4.50 -17.55 10.33
N THR A 680 3.76 -16.78 9.54
CA THR A 680 2.30 -16.66 9.60
C THR A 680 1.70 -17.17 8.31
N VAL A 681 0.71 -18.06 8.41
CA VAL A 681 -0.04 -18.58 7.26
C VAL A 681 -1.51 -18.19 7.38
N TYR A 682 -2.05 -17.47 6.40
CA TYR A 682 -3.46 -17.08 6.42
C TYR A 682 -4.08 -17.12 5.02
N PRO A 683 -5.35 -17.56 4.85
CA PRO A 683 -6.05 -17.51 3.57
C PRO A 683 -6.22 -16.05 3.08
N GLY A 684 -5.97 -15.82 1.80
CA GLY A 684 -6.00 -14.49 1.19
C GLY A 684 -4.64 -14.01 0.69
N VAL A 685 -4.66 -12.88 -0.03
CA VAL A 685 -3.48 -12.22 -0.58
C VAL A 685 -3.16 -10.99 0.28
N LEU A 686 -2.34 -11.17 1.31
CA LEU A 686 -2.03 -10.15 2.32
C LEU A 686 -0.81 -9.28 1.94
N SER A 687 -0.49 -9.17 0.65
CA SER A 687 0.58 -8.30 0.15
C SER A 687 0.24 -7.74 -1.24
N SER A 688 0.67 -6.50 -1.50
CA SER A 688 0.61 -5.92 -2.85
C SER A 688 1.79 -6.33 -3.73
N TYR A 689 2.80 -6.95 -3.11
CA TYR A 689 4.08 -7.28 -3.71
C TYR A 689 4.43 -8.75 -3.41
N PRO A 690 3.82 -9.73 -4.11
CA PRO A 690 4.25 -11.12 -4.03
C PRO A 690 5.75 -11.25 -4.26
N ASN A 691 6.50 -11.76 -3.28
CA ASN A 691 7.93 -11.99 -3.45
C ASN A 691 8.21 -13.32 -4.14
N PHE A 692 7.36 -14.32 -3.92
CA PHE A 692 7.42 -15.60 -4.62
C PHE A 692 6.08 -16.34 -4.52
N MET A 693 5.87 -17.39 -5.31
CA MET A 693 4.70 -18.24 -5.17
C MET A 693 4.96 -19.72 -5.45
N PHE A 694 4.21 -20.57 -4.77
CA PHE A 694 4.13 -22.00 -5.00
C PHE A 694 2.74 -22.38 -5.51
N ASN A 695 2.67 -23.32 -6.45
CA ASN A 695 1.44 -23.95 -6.90
C ASN A 695 1.42 -25.42 -6.45
N ILE A 696 0.51 -25.77 -5.54
CA ILE A 696 0.53 -27.05 -4.82
C ILE A 696 -0.84 -27.73 -4.94
N PRO A 697 -0.94 -28.94 -5.50
CA PRO A 697 -2.16 -29.73 -5.38
C PRO A 697 -2.48 -29.98 -3.91
N ALA A 698 -3.73 -29.82 -3.48
CA ALA A 698 -4.14 -29.90 -2.07
C ALA A 698 -3.70 -31.22 -1.39
N GLY A 699 -3.77 -32.34 -2.12
CA GLY A 699 -3.30 -33.64 -1.62
C GLY A 699 -1.78 -33.75 -1.43
N GLN A 700 -0.98 -32.84 -1.99
CA GLN A 700 0.48 -32.79 -1.83
C GLN A 700 0.95 -31.82 -0.73
N VAL A 701 0.06 -31.04 -0.13
CA VAL A 701 0.42 -30.07 0.93
C VAL A 701 1.14 -30.74 2.11
N PRO A 702 0.75 -31.94 2.59
CA PRO A 702 1.51 -32.64 3.62
C PRO A 702 2.97 -32.92 3.24
N ALA A 703 3.23 -33.29 1.97
CA ALA A 703 4.58 -33.54 1.47
C ALA A 703 5.39 -32.25 1.26
N PHE A 704 4.73 -31.16 0.87
CA PHE A 704 5.33 -29.83 0.82
C PHE A 704 5.79 -29.41 2.23
N VAL A 705 4.91 -29.50 3.23
CA VAL A 705 5.22 -29.18 4.63
C VAL A 705 6.37 -30.05 5.15
N GLU A 706 6.34 -31.36 4.91
CA GLU A 706 7.42 -32.27 5.32
C GLU A 706 8.77 -31.92 4.67
N ALA A 707 8.76 -31.47 3.40
CA ALA A 707 9.96 -30.99 2.74
C ALA A 707 10.48 -29.69 3.37
N MET A 708 9.58 -28.73 3.66
CA MET A 708 9.90 -27.48 4.36
C MET A 708 10.51 -27.75 5.74
N GLU A 709 9.94 -28.69 6.52
CA GLU A 709 10.46 -29.05 7.85
C GLU A 709 11.87 -29.69 7.79
N ARG A 710 12.21 -30.35 6.68
CA ARG A 710 13.51 -31.01 6.47
C ARG A 710 14.56 -30.13 5.81
N ALA A 711 14.16 -29.05 5.13
CA ALA A 711 15.11 -28.18 4.45
C ALA A 711 15.93 -27.37 5.46
N GLN A 712 17.26 -27.59 5.44
CA GLN A 712 18.20 -26.94 6.35
C GLN A 712 19.11 -25.93 5.65
N ASP A 713 19.11 -25.91 4.32
CA ASP A 713 20.03 -25.13 3.48
C ASP A 713 19.39 -24.75 2.13
N GLU A 714 20.08 -23.87 1.39
CA GLU A 714 19.64 -23.40 0.07
C GLU A 714 19.45 -24.56 -0.93
N PRO A 715 20.35 -25.56 -1.08
CA PRO A 715 20.12 -26.69 -1.98
C PRO A 715 18.89 -27.53 -1.66
N ALA A 716 18.54 -27.69 -0.38
CA ALA A 716 17.31 -28.38 0.01
C ALA A 716 16.07 -27.56 -0.31
N PHE A 717 16.13 -26.25 -0.11
CA PHE A 717 15.06 -25.34 -0.50
C PHE A 717 14.87 -25.27 -2.02
N GLU A 718 15.96 -25.28 -2.79
CA GLU A 718 15.91 -25.28 -4.25
C GLU A 718 15.13 -26.48 -4.80
N ARG A 719 15.26 -27.68 -4.20
CA ARG A 719 14.45 -28.85 -4.57
C ARG A 719 12.95 -28.67 -4.31
N ILE A 720 12.57 -27.87 -3.32
CA ILE A 720 11.16 -27.50 -3.08
C ILE A 720 10.68 -26.56 -4.19
N VAL A 721 11.51 -25.57 -4.55
CA VAL A 721 11.22 -24.63 -5.63
C VAL A 721 11.13 -25.33 -6.98
N GLU A 722 12.02 -26.25 -7.31
CA GLU A 722 11.96 -27.05 -8.55
C GLU A 722 10.66 -27.83 -8.69
N ARG A 723 10.10 -28.31 -7.57
CA ARG A 723 8.91 -29.16 -7.57
C ARG A 723 7.59 -28.38 -7.60
N TRP A 724 7.50 -27.25 -6.89
CA TRP A 724 6.25 -26.52 -6.70
C TRP A 724 6.32 -25.02 -6.99
N GLY A 725 7.53 -24.47 -7.14
CA GLY A 725 7.75 -23.03 -7.31
C GLY A 725 7.41 -22.55 -8.71
N ILE A 726 6.87 -21.34 -8.80
CA ILE A 726 6.60 -20.66 -10.07
C ILE A 726 7.67 -19.60 -10.29
N ARG A 727 8.75 -19.92 -11.01
CA ARG A 727 9.80 -18.93 -11.26
C ARG A 727 9.33 -17.87 -12.26
N ARG A 728 10.02 -16.72 -12.31
CA ARG A 728 9.76 -15.65 -13.30
C ARG A 728 9.79 -16.18 -14.74
N SER A 729 10.60 -17.20 -15.00
CA SER A 729 10.76 -17.89 -16.27
C SER A 729 9.73 -18.99 -16.53
N HIS A 730 8.78 -19.23 -15.62
CA HIS A 730 7.75 -20.25 -15.80
C HIS A 730 6.89 -19.93 -17.04
N PRO A 731 6.67 -20.87 -17.99
CA PRO A 731 5.93 -20.59 -19.23
C PRO A 731 4.52 -20.03 -19.02
N GLN A 732 3.88 -20.39 -17.92
CA GLN A 732 2.57 -19.89 -17.49
C GLN A 732 2.64 -18.88 -16.33
N PHE A 733 3.78 -18.21 -16.13
CA PHE A 733 3.98 -17.27 -15.02
C PHE A 733 2.81 -16.28 -14.88
N TRP A 734 2.43 -15.62 -15.97
CA TRP A 734 1.37 -14.61 -15.96
C TRP A 734 -0.02 -15.18 -15.64
N TYR A 735 -0.30 -16.44 -16.00
CA TYR A 735 -1.53 -17.09 -15.58
C TYR A 735 -1.56 -17.21 -14.05
N TYR A 736 -0.51 -17.77 -13.45
CA TYR A 736 -0.44 -17.96 -12.00
C TYR A 736 -0.37 -16.64 -11.22
N PHE A 737 0.39 -15.66 -11.72
CA PHE A 737 0.54 -14.36 -11.08
C PHE A 737 -0.77 -13.56 -11.09
N HIS A 738 -1.48 -13.52 -12.22
CA HIS A 738 -2.77 -12.83 -12.30
C HIS A 738 -3.90 -13.58 -11.60
N ASP A 739 -3.77 -14.89 -11.42
CA ASP A 739 -4.74 -15.66 -10.62
C ASP A 739 -4.82 -15.17 -9.17
N LEU A 740 -3.76 -14.58 -8.63
CA LEU A 740 -3.78 -13.91 -7.33
C LEU A 740 -4.72 -12.69 -7.33
N SER A 741 -4.67 -11.86 -8.39
CA SER A 741 -5.57 -10.71 -8.53
C SER A 741 -7.00 -11.14 -8.82
N GLN A 742 -7.18 -12.23 -9.57
CA GLN A 742 -8.47 -12.86 -9.82
C GLN A 742 -9.08 -13.42 -8.52
N TYR A 743 -8.27 -14.05 -7.67
CA TYR A 743 -8.71 -14.51 -6.36
C TYR A 743 -9.23 -13.34 -5.50
N ILE A 744 -8.51 -12.21 -5.44
CA ILE A 744 -9.00 -10.99 -4.77
C ILE A 744 -10.32 -10.51 -5.41
N GLN A 745 -10.44 -10.54 -6.75
CA GLN A 745 -11.68 -10.15 -7.41
C GLN A 745 -12.87 -11.04 -7.02
N GLU A 746 -12.63 -12.34 -6.80
CA GLU A 746 -13.65 -13.32 -6.44
C GLU A 746 -14.05 -13.22 -4.96
N THR A 747 -13.10 -12.93 -4.05
CA THR A 747 -13.33 -12.93 -2.59
C THR A 747 -13.55 -11.55 -1.99
N GLU A 748 -12.84 -10.54 -2.50
CA GLU A 748 -12.83 -9.15 -2.02
C GLU A 748 -12.87 -8.16 -3.22
N PRO A 749 -13.93 -8.17 -4.04
CA PRO A 749 -13.97 -7.46 -5.33
C PRO A 749 -13.67 -5.95 -5.24
N VAL A 750 -13.98 -5.33 -4.11
CA VAL A 750 -13.73 -3.91 -3.86
C VAL A 750 -12.23 -3.60 -3.73
N GLU A 751 -11.41 -4.56 -3.32
CA GLU A 751 -9.96 -4.41 -3.17
C GLU A 751 -9.18 -4.83 -4.42
N SER A 752 -9.87 -5.30 -5.46
CA SER A 752 -9.22 -5.86 -6.65
C SER A 752 -8.38 -4.82 -7.40
N GLY A 753 -7.18 -5.22 -7.77
CA GLY A 753 -6.27 -4.45 -8.60
C GLY A 753 -5.06 -5.29 -9.00
N VAL A 754 -4.34 -4.86 -10.03
CA VAL A 754 -3.13 -5.58 -10.48
C VAL A 754 -2.05 -5.50 -9.40
N LEU A 755 -1.49 -6.65 -9.04
CA LEU A 755 -0.38 -6.78 -8.10
C LEU A 755 0.95 -6.36 -8.74
N ASP A 756 1.91 -5.96 -7.92
CA ASP A 756 3.22 -5.50 -8.38
C ASP A 756 4.27 -6.64 -8.33
N MET A 757 5.04 -6.77 -9.41
CA MET A 757 6.01 -7.85 -9.62
C MET A 757 7.48 -7.40 -9.40
N ASN A 758 7.73 -6.12 -9.08
CA ASN A 758 9.09 -5.59 -8.97
C ASN A 758 9.90 -6.23 -7.82
N ARG A 759 9.22 -6.85 -6.85
CA ARG A 759 9.82 -7.53 -5.70
C ARG A 759 9.78 -9.06 -5.81
N TYR A 760 9.38 -9.60 -6.96
CA TYR A 760 9.35 -11.03 -7.21
C TYR A 760 10.77 -11.55 -7.41
N GLN A 761 11.21 -12.43 -6.50
CA GLN A 761 12.58 -12.91 -6.37
C GLN A 761 12.96 -13.99 -7.41
N ASN A 762 14.25 -14.31 -7.42
CA ASN A 762 14.89 -15.33 -8.24
C ASN A 762 15.73 -16.23 -7.31
N LEU A 763 15.19 -17.15 -6.52
CA LEU A 763 14.08 -18.04 -6.78
C LEU A 763 14.63 -19.13 -7.68
#